data_AF-A0A812JG27-F1
#
_entry.id   AF-A0A812JG27-F1
#
_cell.length_a   1.000
_cell.length_b   1.000
_cell.length_c   1.000
_cell.angle_alpha   90.00
_cell.angle_beta   90.00
_cell.angle_gamma   90.00
#
_symmetry.space_group_name_H-M   'P 1'
#
loop_
_entity.id
_entity.type
_entity.pdbx_description
1 polymer ?
#
loop_
_entity_poly.entity_id
_entity_poly.type
_entity_poly.pdbx_seq_one_letter_code
_entity_poly.pdbx_strand_id
1 'polypeptide(L)'
;MRISALFAFEAVYVERSFDKRSTYCGREAIREYWETQIVGKQSNIGFRHVVGDMVLDSGKRKAVVKWLAEFDNVRYRVKERQKRCHFVQVAILEFSPDLRELTYLEEYMQSVSGPGFRWPGLSAPEHQLRAMLRMEPESFGTPPSPARCQRCGLDFPSRNALFRHIRNGSCYDGSPAAPPSILFRESRRHVALTVSYHQWEDDLWKELVAAAWAAFPPSQAEAEKKVPSPRLSGAVPCRRAKNAVVNVFGLRLPKSAEEVSDNEVRERIQQELAHVANFRILACTGVGCNFHASSFCEVQRYEVMIPWSILETDPCLERRKLYEGSSVRFDRELARRLKAGIQHFRPGPRFWLNFCDARSIGRGDPPEFALNRFRATVGPDGWFILSLGIQSALPGMIERIVGGLVLWMRGFVPDDFLMEALSDKPTPVPKVPSFCIYLRSPHMYRYEHKHSISLTKCSGMDDYLVEMQKRIVAEEEATGTLQSWADGLPLWLDQKLEYDSLWSMQLSTLPMKTVRREQRKDAANAPTAARDAERHEKVLQVRRRELLHHWREAALLFKKARLWQIQRPRLVMDITGQTMLAASFLVLARRARQRRAARKAQEKVHAMCHKSKLLRSFDEWAKVYEFESSSFYASRLLDRWKLSRLLERWKQHTVFRAGFASHVNKKTDNAKLQRLANCMTAWKERLQLRQLVAGMWLARRRAWNSALFMAWKSYANKVAEQRRQLRRLYRITKFRQASRGAKQRRSVVDARTVGQFFRAYAAWVAQARAVQ
;
A
#
# COMPACT_ATOMS: atom_id res chain seq x y z
N MET A 1 22.18 26.25 -45.17
CA MET A 1 21.86 25.46 -43.96
C MET A 1 20.59 24.64 -44.23
N ARG A 2 20.65 23.29 -44.23
CA ARG A 2 19.58 22.39 -44.72
C ARG A 2 18.48 22.06 -43.70
N ILE A 3 18.66 22.37 -42.41
CA ILE A 3 17.76 21.86 -41.36
C ILE A 3 16.41 22.58 -41.29
N SER A 4 16.36 23.90 -41.54
CA SER A 4 15.10 24.65 -41.58
C SER A 4 14.21 24.23 -42.77
N ALA A 5 14.79 23.61 -43.81
CA ALA A 5 14.03 23.04 -44.93
C ALA A 5 13.28 21.75 -44.55
N LEU A 6 13.57 21.14 -43.39
CA LEU A 6 12.80 20.02 -42.87
C LEU A 6 11.47 20.45 -42.25
N PHE A 7 11.30 21.75 -41.97
CA PHE A 7 10.15 22.29 -41.27
C PHE A 7 9.24 23.02 -42.25
N ALA A 8 7.93 22.85 -42.11
CA ALA A 8 6.93 23.64 -42.83
C ALA A 8 7.04 25.13 -42.48
N PHE A 9 6.47 26.00 -43.32
CA PHE A 9 6.53 27.46 -43.13
C PHE A 9 6.02 27.86 -41.74
N GLU A 10 4.92 27.24 -41.29
CA GLU A 10 4.26 27.50 -40.00
C GLU A 10 4.61 26.47 -38.92
N ALA A 11 5.71 25.72 -39.10
CA ALA A 11 6.05 24.65 -38.18
C ALA A 11 6.32 25.16 -36.75
N VAL A 12 6.07 24.31 -35.76
CA VAL A 12 6.39 24.60 -34.37
C VAL A 12 7.48 23.66 -33.88
N TYR A 13 8.55 24.23 -33.33
CA TYR A 13 9.65 23.50 -32.69
C TYR A 13 9.68 23.81 -31.19
N VAL A 14 9.59 22.79 -30.35
CA VAL A 14 9.59 22.89 -28.89
C VAL A 14 10.83 22.16 -28.34
N GLU A 15 11.92 22.88 -28.13
CA GLU A 15 13.19 22.34 -27.59
C GLU A 15 13.01 21.81 -26.15
N ARG A 16 12.11 22.42 -25.38
CA ARG A 16 11.80 21.96 -24.03
C ARG A 16 10.31 21.98 -23.83
N SER A 17 9.72 20.79 -23.83
CA SER A 17 8.34 20.61 -23.38
C SER A 17 8.15 21.42 -22.09
N PHE A 18 7.14 22.29 -22.05
CA PHE A 18 6.76 23.14 -20.90
C PHE A 18 7.56 24.44 -20.66
N ASP A 19 8.57 24.77 -21.47
CA ASP A 19 9.22 26.10 -21.46
C ASP A 19 8.79 26.90 -22.70
N LYS A 20 7.85 27.84 -22.52
CA LYS A 20 7.35 28.66 -23.64
C LYS A 20 8.45 29.49 -24.30
N ARG A 21 9.54 29.83 -23.60
CA ARG A 21 10.70 30.54 -24.20
C ARG A 21 11.54 29.63 -25.10
N SER A 22 11.30 28.33 -25.05
CA SER A 22 11.93 27.29 -25.87
C SER A 22 10.96 26.77 -26.95
N THR A 23 9.94 27.56 -27.31
CA THR A 23 9.00 27.28 -28.39
C THR A 23 9.23 28.28 -29.52
N TYR A 24 9.52 27.77 -30.72
CA TYR A 24 9.86 28.53 -31.90
C TYR A 24 8.80 28.25 -32.96
N CYS A 25 8.03 29.27 -33.31
CA CYS A 25 6.95 29.17 -34.29
C CYS A 25 7.39 29.77 -35.62
N GLY A 26 7.22 29.01 -36.69
CA GLY A 26 7.61 29.39 -38.03
C GLY A 26 9.05 29.01 -38.39
N ARG A 27 9.25 28.71 -39.67
CA ARG A 27 10.55 28.26 -40.22
C ARG A 27 11.70 29.23 -39.91
N GLU A 28 11.42 30.53 -39.90
CA GLU A 28 12.43 31.57 -39.66
C GLU A 28 12.90 31.58 -38.20
N ALA A 29 11.99 31.56 -37.23
CA ALA A 29 12.34 31.50 -35.80
C ALA A 29 13.11 30.21 -35.46
N ILE A 30 12.73 29.10 -36.10
CA ILE A 30 13.47 27.83 -35.99
C ILE A 30 14.88 27.99 -36.55
N ARG A 31 15.02 28.58 -37.75
CA ARG A 31 16.34 28.83 -38.35
C ARG A 31 17.21 29.69 -37.45
N GLU A 32 16.69 30.81 -36.97
CA GLU A 32 17.40 31.75 -36.10
C GLU A 32 17.86 31.06 -34.81
N TYR A 33 17.02 30.25 -34.19
CA TYR A 33 17.40 29.43 -33.03
C TYR A 33 18.59 28.51 -33.36
N TRP A 34 18.52 27.77 -34.47
CA TRP A 34 19.57 26.82 -34.84
C TRP A 34 20.89 27.54 -35.17
N GLU A 35 20.83 28.67 -35.88
CA GLU A 35 22.00 29.50 -36.17
C GLU A 35 22.61 30.06 -34.90
N THR A 36 21.76 30.58 -34.01
CA THR A 36 22.22 31.19 -32.76
C THR A 36 22.74 30.15 -31.77
N GLN A 37 22.11 28.98 -31.63
CA GLN A 37 22.44 28.05 -30.57
C GLN A 37 23.50 27.02 -30.97
N ILE A 38 23.53 26.63 -32.25
CA ILE A 38 24.30 25.46 -32.71
C ILE A 38 25.44 25.87 -33.64
N VAL A 39 25.19 26.74 -34.62
CA VAL A 39 26.24 27.17 -35.57
C VAL A 39 27.36 27.90 -34.83
N GLY A 40 28.61 27.51 -35.12
CA GLY A 40 29.82 28.05 -34.48
C GLY A 40 30.01 27.68 -33.00
N LYS A 41 29.03 27.00 -32.39
CA LYS A 41 29.00 26.66 -30.95
C LYS A 41 29.15 25.17 -30.69
N GLN A 42 28.83 24.35 -31.67
CA GLN A 42 28.98 22.90 -31.63
C GLN A 42 29.73 22.43 -32.87
N SER A 43 30.63 21.46 -32.71
CA SER A 43 31.39 20.84 -33.81
C SER A 43 31.36 19.32 -33.68
N ASN A 44 31.79 18.59 -34.72
CA ASN A 44 31.81 17.12 -34.74
C ASN A 44 30.47 16.48 -34.32
N ILE A 45 29.36 17.07 -34.80
CA ILE A 45 28.01 16.62 -34.46
C ILE A 45 27.77 15.27 -35.15
N GLY A 46 27.68 14.22 -34.36
CA GLY A 46 27.21 12.91 -34.77
C GLY A 46 25.79 12.68 -34.30
N PHE A 47 25.00 11.99 -35.13
CA PHE A 47 23.61 11.63 -34.83
C PHE A 47 23.32 10.19 -35.23
N ARG A 48 22.52 9.49 -34.43
CA ARG A 48 21.97 8.17 -34.78
C ARG A 48 20.55 7.99 -34.28
N HIS A 49 19.64 7.71 -35.20
CA HIS A 49 18.27 7.29 -34.88
C HIS A 49 18.24 5.85 -34.33
N VAL A 50 17.45 5.61 -33.28
CA VAL A 50 17.21 4.28 -32.68
C VAL A 50 15.96 3.68 -33.30
N VAL A 51 16.10 3.14 -34.52
CA VAL A 51 14.99 2.77 -35.41
C VAL A 51 13.94 1.90 -34.72
N GLY A 52 14.31 0.83 -34.02
CA GLY A 52 13.26 -0.02 -33.43
C GLY A 52 12.79 0.38 -32.04
N ASP A 53 13.08 1.61 -31.59
CA ASP A 53 12.31 2.30 -30.54
C ASP A 53 11.35 3.34 -31.16
N MET A 54 11.31 3.50 -32.50
CA MET A 54 10.36 4.38 -33.19
C MET A 54 8.94 3.83 -33.10
N VAL A 55 7.97 4.71 -32.83
CA VAL A 55 6.54 4.41 -32.88
C VAL A 55 5.89 5.34 -33.89
N LEU A 56 5.29 4.77 -34.94
CA LEU A 56 4.59 5.51 -35.98
C LEU A 56 3.07 5.41 -35.78
N ASP A 57 2.38 6.53 -35.87
CA ASP A 57 0.93 6.61 -36.04
C ASP A 57 0.66 7.21 -37.42
N SER A 58 0.51 6.34 -38.43
CA SER A 58 0.30 6.73 -39.82
C SER A 58 -1.03 7.45 -40.02
N GLY A 59 -2.07 7.08 -39.29
CA GLY A 59 -3.39 7.72 -39.35
C GLY A 59 -3.37 9.17 -38.88
N LYS A 60 -2.50 9.49 -37.90
CA LYS A 60 -2.32 10.86 -37.41
C LYS A 60 -1.11 11.58 -38.01
N ARG A 61 -0.34 10.91 -38.87
CA ARG A 61 0.95 11.41 -39.41
C ARG A 61 1.88 11.87 -38.29
N LYS A 62 1.97 11.07 -37.22
CA LYS A 62 2.85 11.34 -36.07
C LYS A 62 3.89 10.24 -35.90
N ALA A 63 5.06 10.61 -35.41
CA ALA A 63 6.05 9.64 -34.98
C ALA A 63 6.60 10.04 -33.61
N VAL A 64 6.76 9.05 -32.73
CA VAL A 64 7.62 9.17 -31.56
C VAL A 64 8.96 8.56 -31.95
N VAL A 65 9.99 9.38 -31.93
CA VAL A 65 11.34 9.01 -32.37
C VAL A 65 12.32 9.20 -31.23
N LYS A 66 13.40 8.44 -31.30
CA LYS A 66 14.44 8.45 -30.30
C LYS A 66 15.79 8.42 -30.96
N TRP A 67 16.67 9.33 -30.58
CA TRP A 67 18.00 9.40 -31.17
C TRP A 67 19.09 9.65 -30.14
N LEU A 68 20.30 9.36 -30.59
CA LEU A 68 21.54 9.60 -29.90
C LEU A 68 22.27 10.69 -30.65
N ALA A 69 22.81 11.65 -29.92
CA ALA A 69 23.64 12.68 -30.51
C ALA A 69 24.89 12.89 -29.65
N GLU A 70 26.00 13.15 -30.32
CA GLU A 70 27.25 13.55 -29.70
C GLU A 70 27.83 14.73 -30.46
N PHE A 71 28.45 15.67 -29.74
CA PHE A 71 29.06 16.86 -30.35
C PHE A 71 30.11 17.43 -29.41
N ASP A 72 31.08 18.14 -29.96
CA ASP A 72 32.05 18.90 -29.18
C ASP A 72 31.52 20.32 -28.94
N ASN A 73 31.35 20.69 -27.68
CA ASN A 73 30.86 22.00 -27.30
C ASN A 73 32.02 23.01 -27.29
N VAL A 74 31.98 23.96 -28.22
CA VAL A 74 33.04 24.95 -28.47
C VAL A 74 32.88 26.20 -27.57
N ARG A 75 31.76 26.33 -26.82
CA ARG A 75 31.49 27.51 -25.98
C ARG A 75 32.39 27.65 -24.75
N TYR A 76 33.19 26.65 -24.39
CA TYR A 76 34.06 26.72 -23.22
C TYR A 76 35.34 27.49 -23.53
N ARG A 77 35.66 28.46 -22.65
CA ARG A 77 36.74 29.45 -22.76
C ARG A 77 38.06 28.84 -23.22
N VAL A 78 38.86 29.66 -23.91
CA VAL A 78 40.22 29.47 -24.51
C VAL A 78 41.25 28.66 -23.67
N LYS A 79 40.95 28.28 -22.42
CA LYS A 79 41.83 27.50 -21.53
C LYS A 79 41.30 26.10 -21.15
N GLU A 80 40.07 25.73 -21.47
CA GLU A 80 39.51 24.42 -21.13
C GLU A 80 39.37 23.52 -22.37
N ARG A 81 39.80 22.26 -22.26
CA ARG A 81 39.68 21.25 -23.32
C ARG A 81 38.24 21.17 -23.83
N GLN A 82 38.07 21.07 -25.15
CA GLN A 82 36.78 20.81 -25.80
C GLN A 82 36.01 19.72 -25.06
N LYS A 83 34.79 20.04 -24.60
CA LYS A 83 33.95 19.08 -23.88
C LYS A 83 33.07 18.35 -24.88
N ARG A 84 33.37 17.07 -25.11
CA ARG A 84 32.48 16.18 -25.86
C ARG A 84 31.22 15.92 -25.04
N CYS A 85 30.08 16.31 -25.61
CA CYS A 85 28.75 16.11 -25.05
C CYS A 85 28.12 14.89 -25.72
N HIS A 86 27.46 14.06 -24.92
CA HIS A 86 26.63 12.96 -25.40
C HIS A 86 25.24 13.09 -24.79
N PHE A 87 24.21 12.96 -25.61
CA PHE A 87 22.85 12.97 -25.11
C PHE A 87 21.92 12.04 -25.89
N VAL A 88 20.91 11.57 -25.16
CA VAL A 88 19.81 10.79 -25.71
C VAL A 88 18.59 11.70 -25.73
N GLN A 89 17.87 11.72 -26.84
CA GLN A 89 16.66 12.50 -26.98
C GLN A 89 15.48 11.66 -27.44
N VAL A 90 14.30 12.01 -26.91
CA VAL A 90 13.00 11.51 -27.39
C VAL A 90 12.18 12.71 -27.83
N ALA A 91 11.61 12.63 -29.03
CA ALA A 91 10.76 13.68 -29.58
C ALA A 91 9.49 13.12 -30.22
N ILE A 92 8.46 13.96 -30.27
CA ILE A 92 7.26 13.76 -31.07
C ILE A 92 7.40 14.60 -32.33
N LEU A 93 7.20 13.98 -33.48
CA LEU A 93 7.16 14.60 -34.79
C LEU A 93 5.72 14.53 -35.32
N GLU A 94 5.26 15.62 -35.92
CA GLU A 94 4.07 15.63 -36.76
C GLU A 94 4.45 16.11 -38.15
N PHE A 95 3.96 15.39 -39.15
CA PHE A 95 4.32 15.60 -40.54
C PHE A 95 3.20 16.31 -41.29
N SER A 96 3.58 17.08 -42.31
CA SER A 96 2.70 17.67 -43.31
C SER A 96 1.86 16.58 -44.03
N PRO A 97 0.77 16.96 -44.73
CA PRO A 97 -0.06 15.99 -45.44
C PRO A 97 0.67 15.14 -46.47
N ASP A 98 1.70 15.69 -47.11
CA ASP A 98 2.56 15.02 -48.09
C ASP A 98 3.77 14.30 -47.46
N LEU A 99 3.90 14.34 -46.12
CA LEU A 99 4.97 13.75 -45.32
C LEU A 99 6.38 14.27 -45.65
N ARG A 100 6.49 15.39 -46.38
CA ARG A 100 7.79 15.97 -46.78
C ARG A 100 8.38 16.89 -45.75
N GLU A 101 7.54 17.54 -44.95
CA GLU A 101 7.94 18.56 -43.98
C GLU A 101 7.38 18.22 -42.58
N LEU A 102 8.05 18.72 -41.55
CA LEU A 102 7.58 18.69 -40.17
C LEU A 102 6.70 19.91 -39.91
N THR A 103 5.46 19.67 -39.50
CA THR A 103 4.57 20.73 -39.00
C THR A 103 4.76 20.94 -37.50
N TYR A 104 5.27 19.93 -36.78
CA TYR A 104 5.51 20.01 -35.34
C TYR A 104 6.66 19.11 -34.91
N LEU A 105 7.51 19.60 -34.01
CA LEU A 105 8.55 18.83 -33.33
C LEU A 105 8.57 19.25 -31.85
N GLU A 106 8.37 18.31 -30.93
CA GLU A 106 8.47 18.55 -29.48
C GLU A 106 9.43 17.58 -28.81
N GLU A 107 10.42 18.12 -28.11
CA GLU A 107 11.44 17.37 -27.38
C GLU A 107 10.99 17.10 -25.93
N TYR A 108 10.82 15.83 -25.58
CA TYR A 108 10.23 15.40 -24.29
C TYR A 108 11.27 15.07 -23.22
N MET A 109 12.41 14.53 -23.65
CA MET A 109 13.44 14.07 -22.72
C MET A 109 14.80 14.29 -23.35
N GLN A 110 15.65 15.03 -22.65
CA GLN A 110 17.08 15.15 -22.96
C GLN A 110 17.85 14.60 -21.75
N SER A 111 18.69 13.61 -21.97
CA SER A 111 19.54 13.05 -20.92
C SER A 111 20.99 13.16 -21.32
N VAL A 112 21.77 13.91 -20.53
CA VAL A 112 23.21 14.16 -20.77
C VAL A 112 24.01 13.20 -19.92
N SER A 113 24.97 12.50 -20.52
CA SER A 113 25.83 11.56 -19.80
C SER A 113 26.71 12.30 -18.77
N GLY A 114 26.62 11.91 -17.49
CA GLY A 114 27.50 12.44 -16.43
C GLY A 114 28.95 11.92 -16.53
N PRO A 115 29.87 12.44 -15.70
CA PRO A 115 31.24 11.94 -15.62
C PRO A 115 31.24 10.43 -15.29
N GLY A 116 31.95 9.62 -16.09
CA GLY A 116 32.08 8.17 -15.88
C GLY A 116 31.07 7.28 -16.62
N PHE A 117 30.11 7.86 -17.36
CA PHE A 117 29.24 7.09 -18.25
C PHE A 117 30.02 6.58 -19.47
N ARG A 118 30.01 5.26 -19.69
CA ARG A 118 30.64 4.66 -20.88
C ARG A 118 29.71 4.77 -22.08
N TRP A 119 29.77 5.89 -22.81
CA TRP A 119 29.00 6.06 -24.04
C TRP A 119 29.36 4.99 -25.08
N PRO A 120 28.39 4.28 -25.67
CA PRO A 120 28.67 3.14 -26.56
C PRO A 120 29.22 3.57 -27.93
N GLY A 121 29.29 4.88 -28.19
CA GLY A 121 29.62 5.43 -29.51
C GLY A 121 28.46 5.28 -30.48
N LEU A 122 28.42 6.15 -31.50
CA LEU A 122 27.36 6.09 -32.50
C LEU A 122 27.42 4.85 -33.40
N SER A 123 28.54 4.12 -33.42
CA SER A 123 28.72 2.89 -34.21
C SER A 123 28.26 1.61 -33.51
N ALA A 124 27.90 1.66 -32.22
CA ALA A 124 27.55 0.45 -31.47
C ALA A 124 26.35 -0.31 -32.06
N PRO A 125 26.32 -1.66 -32.01
CA PRO A 125 25.16 -2.43 -32.44
C PRO A 125 23.86 -1.98 -31.73
N GLU A 126 22.73 -1.94 -32.45
CA GLU A 126 21.48 -1.37 -31.95
C GLU A 126 20.97 -2.06 -30.67
N HIS A 127 21.21 -3.37 -30.52
CA HIS A 127 20.86 -4.11 -29.31
C HIS A 127 21.64 -3.64 -28.07
N GLN A 128 22.90 -3.19 -28.22
CA GLN A 128 23.70 -2.63 -27.14
C GLN A 128 23.20 -1.23 -26.77
N LEU A 129 22.84 -0.42 -27.77
CA LEU A 129 22.19 0.88 -27.57
C LEU A 129 20.89 0.73 -26.77
N ARG A 130 19.99 -0.17 -27.21
CA ARG A 130 18.73 -0.43 -26.50
C ARG A 130 18.93 -0.99 -25.10
N ALA A 131 19.92 -1.85 -24.89
CA ALA A 131 20.21 -2.39 -23.57
C ALA A 131 20.66 -1.28 -22.60
N MET A 132 21.59 -0.42 -23.03
CA MET A 132 22.07 0.69 -22.20
C MET A 132 21.00 1.72 -21.89
N LEU A 133 20.17 2.07 -22.87
CA LEU A 133 19.06 3.00 -22.72
C LEU A 133 17.96 2.51 -21.76
N ARG A 134 17.95 1.21 -21.42
CA ARG A 134 17.00 0.57 -20.49
C ARG A 134 17.60 0.26 -19.12
N MET A 135 18.93 0.28 -18.97
CA MET A 135 19.61 -0.38 -17.84
C MET A 135 19.94 0.52 -16.65
N GLU A 136 19.86 1.85 -16.72
CA GLU A 136 20.24 2.69 -15.57
C GLU A 136 19.36 3.94 -15.38
N PRO A 137 18.36 3.88 -14.49
CA PRO A 137 17.70 5.07 -13.94
C PRO A 137 18.63 5.96 -13.10
N GLU A 138 19.76 5.43 -12.62
CA GLU A 138 20.65 6.08 -11.65
C GLU A 138 21.90 6.75 -12.27
N SER A 139 22.31 6.45 -13.50
CA SER A 139 23.53 7.04 -14.11
C SER A 139 23.32 8.41 -14.76
N PHE A 140 22.09 8.93 -14.73
CA PHE A 140 21.79 10.34 -14.95
C PHE A 140 21.75 11.15 -13.64
N GLY A 141 22.32 10.56 -12.57
CA GLY A 141 22.29 11.05 -11.20
C GLY A 141 23.27 12.18 -10.91
N THR A 142 22.95 13.39 -11.37
CA THR A 142 23.06 14.52 -10.45
C THR A 142 21.72 14.68 -9.74
N PRO A 143 21.68 14.78 -8.40
CA PRO A 143 20.46 15.18 -7.71
C PRO A 143 20.00 16.50 -8.34
N PRO A 144 18.72 16.63 -8.73
CA PRO A 144 18.24 17.84 -9.39
C PRO A 144 18.51 19.03 -8.47
N SER A 145 19.17 20.05 -8.99
CA SER A 145 19.40 21.27 -8.22
C SER A 145 18.06 21.83 -7.73
N PRO A 146 18.00 22.32 -6.47
CA PRO A 146 16.80 22.96 -5.97
C PRO A 146 16.42 24.11 -6.92
N ALA A 147 15.14 24.18 -7.27
CA ALA A 147 14.64 25.11 -8.27
C ALA A 147 13.63 26.05 -7.61
N ARG A 148 13.80 27.36 -7.78
CA ARG A 148 12.93 28.37 -7.20
C ARG A 148 11.86 28.80 -8.21
N CYS A 149 10.61 28.88 -7.77
CA CYS A 149 9.54 29.49 -8.57
C CYS A 149 9.80 31.00 -8.65
N GLN A 150 9.97 31.54 -9.86
CA GLN A 150 10.23 32.97 -10.03
C GLN A 150 9.04 33.85 -9.63
N ARG A 151 7.82 33.29 -9.58
CA ARG A 151 6.61 34.04 -9.27
C ARG A 151 6.28 34.06 -7.78
N CYS A 152 6.23 32.89 -7.13
CA CYS A 152 5.91 32.81 -5.70
C CYS A 152 7.14 32.67 -4.79
N GLY A 153 8.35 32.59 -5.37
CA GLY A 153 9.60 32.51 -4.61
C GLY A 153 9.83 31.20 -3.86
N LEU A 154 8.97 30.18 -4.00
CA LEU A 154 9.11 28.90 -3.30
C LEU A 154 10.22 28.04 -3.91
N ASP A 155 11.03 27.41 -3.05
CA ASP A 155 12.07 26.47 -3.46
C ASP A 155 11.53 25.04 -3.53
N PHE A 156 11.89 24.34 -4.59
CA PHE A 156 11.47 22.97 -4.85
C PHE A 156 12.68 22.04 -4.88
N PRO A 157 12.55 20.82 -4.31
CA PRO A 157 13.65 19.85 -4.23
C PRO A 157 14.08 19.30 -5.59
N SER A 158 13.35 19.64 -6.65
CA SER A 158 13.72 19.34 -8.03
C SER A 158 12.97 20.26 -8.98
N ARG A 159 13.52 20.44 -10.18
CA ARG A 159 12.84 21.11 -11.30
C ARG A 159 11.48 20.45 -11.64
N ASN A 160 11.35 19.13 -11.51
CA ASN A 160 10.08 18.41 -11.68
C ASN A 160 9.04 18.70 -10.59
N ALA A 161 9.49 18.99 -9.36
CA ALA A 161 8.59 19.44 -8.29
C ALA A 161 8.14 20.89 -8.49
N LEU A 162 9.04 21.77 -8.95
CA LEU A 162 8.70 23.11 -9.41
C LEU A 162 7.68 23.07 -10.55
N PHE A 163 7.88 22.21 -11.56
CA PHE A 163 6.93 22.06 -12.66
C PHE A 163 5.57 21.53 -12.20
N ARG A 164 5.51 20.61 -11.24
CA ARG A 164 4.24 20.20 -10.62
C ARG A 164 3.56 21.34 -9.88
N HIS A 165 4.32 22.20 -9.21
CA HIS A 165 3.78 23.38 -8.54
C HIS A 165 3.21 24.39 -9.54
N ILE A 166 3.96 24.74 -10.59
CA ILE A 166 3.49 25.63 -11.67
C ILE A 166 2.23 25.05 -12.33
N ARG A 167 2.16 23.72 -12.49
CA ARG A 167 1.01 23.01 -13.06
C ARG A 167 -0.24 22.98 -12.17
N ASN A 168 -0.07 23.05 -10.86
CA ASN A 168 -1.13 22.83 -9.88
C ASN A 168 -1.65 24.12 -9.20
N GLY A 169 -1.09 25.30 -9.51
CA GLY A 169 -1.39 26.53 -8.78
C GLY A 169 -1.55 27.78 -9.64
N SER A 170 -2.04 28.85 -9.00
CA SER A 170 -2.32 30.20 -9.53
C SER A 170 -1.10 30.99 -10.03
N CYS A 171 0.09 30.39 -10.04
CA CYS A 171 1.29 31.05 -10.55
C CYS A 171 1.33 31.13 -12.10
N TYR A 172 0.22 30.85 -12.78
CA TYR A 172 0.11 30.64 -14.24
C TYR A 172 -0.57 31.79 -15.03
N ASP A 173 -0.94 32.93 -14.45
CA ASP A 173 -1.61 34.00 -15.23
C ASP A 173 -0.64 34.91 -15.99
N GLY A 174 -0.80 35.05 -17.33
CA GLY A 174 -0.28 36.19 -18.10
C GLY A 174 0.40 35.99 -19.48
N SER A 175 0.24 34.89 -20.23
CA SER A 175 0.85 34.77 -21.58
C SER A 175 0.27 33.62 -22.45
N PRO A 176 0.45 33.63 -23.80
CA PRO A 176 -0.52 33.21 -24.82
C PRO A 176 -1.01 31.76 -24.73
N ALA A 177 -2.12 31.47 -25.42
CA ALA A 177 -2.91 30.24 -25.34
C ALA A 177 -2.05 28.99 -25.11
N ALA A 178 -2.42 28.19 -24.09
CA ALA A 178 -1.71 26.98 -23.74
C ALA A 178 -1.62 26.02 -24.94
N PRO A 179 -0.57 25.18 -25.05
CA PRO A 179 -0.45 24.21 -26.12
C PRO A 179 -1.72 23.34 -26.23
N PRO A 180 -2.09 22.86 -27.44
CA PRO A 180 -3.29 22.03 -27.63
C PRO A 180 -3.37 20.83 -26.67
N SER A 181 -2.23 20.22 -26.31
CA SER A 181 -2.14 19.11 -25.35
C SER A 181 -2.62 19.45 -23.93
N ILE A 182 -2.66 20.74 -23.56
CA ILE A 182 -3.20 21.26 -22.30
C ILE A 182 -4.65 21.72 -22.48
N LEU A 183 -4.98 22.32 -23.64
CA LEU A 183 -6.34 22.78 -23.96
C LEU A 183 -7.37 21.63 -24.11
N PHE A 184 -6.92 20.43 -24.50
CA PHE A 184 -7.81 19.25 -24.59
C PHE A 184 -8.07 18.54 -23.25
N ARG A 185 -7.45 18.98 -22.15
CA ARG A 185 -7.92 18.57 -20.81
C ARG A 185 -9.05 19.50 -20.42
N GLU A 186 -10.25 19.18 -20.89
CA GLU A 186 -11.50 19.73 -20.36
C GLU A 186 -11.39 19.76 -18.83
N SER A 187 -11.25 20.97 -18.29
CA SER A 187 -11.30 21.19 -16.86
C SER A 187 -12.65 20.67 -16.40
N ARG A 188 -12.63 19.61 -15.61
CA ARG A 188 -13.83 19.05 -15.01
C ARG A 188 -13.64 19.17 -13.52
N ARG A 189 -14.52 19.94 -12.87
CA ARG A 189 -14.54 20.03 -11.42
C ARG A 189 -14.84 18.65 -10.85
N HIS A 190 -14.08 18.25 -9.85
CA HIS A 190 -14.38 17.04 -9.09
C HIS A 190 -14.87 17.48 -7.71
N VAL A 191 -15.98 16.90 -7.29
CA VAL A 191 -16.58 17.17 -5.99
C VAL A 191 -16.77 15.85 -5.24
N ALA A 192 -16.71 15.93 -3.92
CA ALA A 192 -17.18 14.90 -3.02
C ALA A 192 -18.54 15.34 -2.47
N LEU A 193 -19.57 14.53 -2.71
CA LEU A 193 -20.90 14.71 -2.15
C LEU A 193 -21.02 13.83 -0.91
N THR A 194 -21.27 14.46 0.23
CA THR A 194 -21.61 13.77 1.47
C THR A 194 -23.12 13.64 1.54
N VAL A 195 -23.62 12.41 1.62
CA VAL A 195 -25.05 12.11 1.47
C VAL A 195 -25.59 11.26 2.62
N SER A 196 -26.87 11.40 2.92
CA SER A 196 -27.67 10.57 3.82
C SER A 196 -28.81 9.95 3.02
N TYR A 197 -29.11 8.67 3.24
CA TYR A 197 -30.20 7.98 2.57
C TYR A 197 -30.74 6.78 3.34
N HIS A 198 -31.98 6.41 3.08
CA HIS A 198 -32.67 5.27 3.72
C HIS A 198 -33.39 4.39 2.68
N GLN A 199 -33.30 3.07 2.86
CA GLN A 199 -33.87 2.00 2.03
C GLN A 199 -33.55 2.10 0.54
N TRP A 200 -32.31 2.44 0.21
CA TRP A 200 -31.96 2.67 -1.18
C TRP A 200 -31.38 1.43 -1.88
N GLU A 201 -31.82 1.19 -3.12
CA GLU A 201 -31.39 0.07 -3.96
C GLU A 201 -30.18 0.41 -4.86
N ASP A 202 -29.86 -0.45 -5.82
CA ASP A 202 -28.70 -0.29 -6.70
C ASP A 202 -28.84 0.83 -7.74
N ASP A 203 -29.96 1.56 -7.78
CA ASP A 203 -30.18 2.62 -8.76
C ASP A 203 -29.85 4.04 -8.28
N LEU A 204 -29.42 4.24 -7.02
CA LEU A 204 -29.07 5.59 -6.50
C LEU A 204 -28.08 6.33 -7.38
N TRP A 205 -27.10 5.58 -7.88
CA TRP A 205 -26.03 6.16 -8.65
C TRP A 205 -26.55 6.69 -9.98
N LYS A 206 -27.59 6.07 -10.56
CA LYS A 206 -28.21 6.55 -11.80
C LYS A 206 -28.94 7.84 -11.54
N GLU A 207 -29.74 7.89 -10.47
CA GLU A 207 -30.49 9.09 -10.08
C GLU A 207 -29.55 10.26 -9.74
N LEU A 208 -28.51 10.01 -8.93
CA LEU A 208 -27.53 11.04 -8.57
C LEU A 208 -26.75 11.56 -9.79
N VAL A 209 -26.44 10.68 -10.74
CA VAL A 209 -25.78 11.06 -12.00
C VAL A 209 -26.74 11.85 -12.90
N ALA A 210 -27.99 11.42 -13.02
CA ALA A 210 -29.03 12.11 -13.80
C ALA A 210 -29.31 13.50 -13.24
N ALA A 211 -29.49 13.62 -11.91
CA ALA A 211 -29.67 14.88 -11.21
C ALA A 211 -28.46 15.82 -11.37
N ALA A 212 -27.23 15.28 -11.29
CA ALA A 212 -26.04 16.09 -11.54
C ALA A 212 -25.97 16.64 -12.98
N TRP A 213 -26.49 15.88 -13.95
CA TRP A 213 -26.59 16.32 -15.33
C TRP A 213 -27.73 17.29 -15.61
N ALA A 214 -28.87 17.12 -14.95
CA ALA A 214 -29.95 18.08 -15.02
C ALA A 214 -29.51 19.43 -14.42
N ALA A 215 -28.88 19.39 -13.24
CA ALA A 215 -28.34 20.59 -12.57
C ALA A 215 -27.20 21.26 -13.34
N PHE A 216 -26.36 20.45 -14.02
CA PHE A 216 -25.22 20.91 -14.81
C PHE A 216 -25.18 20.20 -16.16
N PRO A 217 -25.92 20.70 -17.17
CA PRO A 217 -25.95 20.06 -18.48
C PRO A 217 -24.55 20.00 -19.10
N PRO A 218 -24.14 18.86 -19.68
CA PRO A 218 -22.88 18.77 -20.41
C PRO A 218 -22.94 19.63 -21.67
N SER A 219 -21.79 20.16 -22.09
CA SER A 219 -21.71 20.87 -23.37
C SER A 219 -22.03 19.96 -24.55
N GLN A 220 -22.46 20.50 -25.70
CA GLN A 220 -22.76 19.70 -26.91
C GLN A 220 -21.57 18.80 -27.31
N ALA A 221 -20.34 19.31 -27.22
CA ALA A 221 -19.12 18.55 -27.46
C ALA A 221 -18.87 17.41 -26.44
N GLU A 222 -19.35 17.55 -25.20
CA GLU A 222 -19.31 16.48 -24.20
C GLU A 222 -20.43 15.46 -24.45
N ALA A 223 -21.62 15.89 -24.87
CA ALA A 223 -22.74 15.01 -25.20
C ALA A 223 -22.44 14.11 -26.42
N GLU A 224 -21.72 14.62 -27.42
CA GLU A 224 -21.34 13.87 -28.63
C GLU A 224 -20.25 12.81 -28.39
N LYS A 225 -19.46 12.91 -27.31
CA LYS A 225 -18.49 11.88 -26.94
C LYS A 225 -19.26 10.66 -26.44
N LYS A 226 -19.20 9.52 -27.14
CA LYS A 226 -19.89 8.24 -26.82
C LYS A 226 -19.74 7.69 -25.37
N VAL A 227 -18.96 8.32 -24.50
CA VAL A 227 -18.82 7.94 -23.07
C VAL A 227 -18.77 9.19 -22.17
N PRO A 228 -19.83 10.02 -22.09
CA PRO A 228 -19.92 11.04 -21.08
C PRO A 228 -20.75 10.40 -19.98
N SER A 229 -20.13 9.77 -19.00
CA SER A 229 -20.86 9.47 -17.77
C SER A 229 -20.05 10.10 -16.66
N PRO A 230 -20.65 10.97 -15.82
CA PRO A 230 -20.04 11.40 -14.59
C PRO A 230 -19.53 10.14 -13.89
N ARG A 231 -18.21 10.06 -13.69
CA ARG A 231 -17.64 8.93 -12.99
C ARG A 231 -18.01 9.10 -11.53
N LEU A 232 -19.03 8.36 -11.11
CA LEU A 232 -19.43 8.28 -9.72
C LEU A 232 -18.62 7.19 -9.02
N SER A 233 -18.07 7.52 -7.86
CA SER A 233 -17.40 6.56 -6.98
C SER A 233 -17.93 6.72 -5.57
N GLY A 234 -18.70 5.76 -5.07
CA GLY A 234 -19.15 5.75 -3.67
C GLY A 234 -18.08 5.17 -2.74
N ALA A 235 -17.90 5.74 -1.56
CA ALA A 235 -17.02 5.19 -0.52
C ALA A 235 -17.48 3.78 -0.12
N VAL A 236 -18.80 3.62 -0.01
CA VAL A 236 -19.47 2.32 0.16
C VAL A 236 -20.57 2.19 -0.91
N PRO A 237 -20.60 1.11 -1.71
CA PRO A 237 -21.68 0.86 -2.67
C PRO A 237 -23.05 0.66 -1.98
N CYS A 238 -24.14 1.14 -2.58
CA CYS A 238 -25.50 1.07 -2.03
C CYS A 238 -25.96 -0.37 -1.73
N ARG A 239 -25.68 -1.36 -2.59
CA ARG A 239 -25.86 -2.80 -2.29
C ARG A 239 -25.23 -3.31 -0.99
N ARG A 240 -24.24 -2.61 -0.43
CA ARG A 240 -23.58 -2.98 0.84
C ARG A 240 -24.07 -2.16 2.02
N ALA A 241 -24.73 -1.05 1.77
CA ALA A 241 -25.26 -0.13 2.76
C ALA A 241 -26.53 0.49 2.18
N LYS A 242 -27.67 -0.17 2.39
CA LYS A 242 -28.99 0.31 1.94
C LYS A 242 -29.44 1.56 2.69
N ASN A 243 -28.94 1.73 3.92
CA ASN A 243 -29.12 2.91 4.73
C ASN A 243 -27.75 3.53 5.04
N ALA A 244 -27.66 4.85 5.03
CA ALA A 244 -26.48 5.57 5.45
C ALA A 244 -26.87 6.89 6.10
N VAL A 245 -26.33 7.15 7.30
CA VAL A 245 -26.37 8.49 7.89
C VAL A 245 -25.37 9.39 7.17
N VAL A 246 -24.20 8.83 6.86
CA VAL A 246 -23.17 9.49 6.05
C VAL A 246 -22.56 8.48 5.10
N ASN A 247 -22.64 8.75 3.80
CA ASN A 247 -21.81 8.14 2.76
C ASN A 247 -21.17 9.26 1.92
N VAL A 248 -20.09 8.94 1.20
CA VAL A 248 -19.35 9.93 0.40
C VAL A 248 -19.25 9.44 -1.03
N PHE A 249 -19.70 10.25 -1.98
CA PHE A 249 -19.60 9.98 -3.41
C PHE A 249 -18.67 10.98 -4.10
N GLY A 250 -17.63 10.50 -4.77
CA GLY A 250 -16.84 11.31 -5.69
C GLY A 250 -17.56 11.41 -7.03
N LEU A 251 -17.79 12.65 -7.48
CA LEU A 251 -18.49 12.97 -8.72
C LEU A 251 -17.65 13.92 -9.56
N ARG A 252 -17.64 13.68 -10.88
CA ARG A 252 -16.98 14.55 -11.86
C ARG A 252 -18.04 15.34 -12.61
N LEU A 253 -18.07 16.65 -12.38
CA LEU A 253 -19.06 17.56 -12.96
C LEU A 253 -18.56 18.15 -14.29
N PRO A 254 -19.48 18.57 -15.19
CA PRO A 254 -19.16 19.31 -16.40
C PRO A 254 -18.50 20.67 -16.11
N LYS A 255 -17.95 21.29 -17.15
CA LYS A 255 -17.26 22.58 -17.05
C LYS A 255 -18.18 23.71 -16.57
N SER A 256 -19.49 23.64 -16.85
CA SER A 256 -20.49 24.59 -16.35
C SER A 256 -20.54 24.69 -14.82
N ALA A 257 -20.06 23.68 -14.10
CA ALA A 257 -19.96 23.69 -12.65
C ALA A 257 -18.65 24.28 -12.12
N GLU A 258 -17.70 24.73 -12.95
CA GLU A 258 -16.35 25.12 -12.50
C GLU A 258 -16.36 26.38 -11.61
N GLU A 259 -17.20 27.36 -11.94
CA GLU A 259 -17.27 28.67 -11.26
C GLU A 259 -18.34 28.74 -10.15
N VAL A 260 -19.13 27.68 -9.99
CA VAL A 260 -20.25 27.62 -9.04
C VAL A 260 -19.71 27.40 -7.62
N SER A 261 -20.35 27.90 -6.56
CA SER A 261 -19.87 27.58 -5.20
C SER A 261 -20.16 26.12 -4.83
N ASP A 262 -19.41 25.51 -3.89
CA ASP A 262 -19.71 24.14 -3.43
C ASP A 262 -21.14 24.02 -2.86
N ASN A 263 -21.61 25.03 -2.12
CA ASN A 263 -22.95 25.07 -1.55
C ASN A 263 -24.04 25.14 -2.63
N GLU A 264 -23.81 25.94 -3.67
CA GLU A 264 -24.75 26.05 -4.78
C GLU A 264 -24.76 24.78 -5.65
N VAL A 265 -23.62 24.12 -5.85
CA VAL A 265 -23.56 22.78 -6.48
C VAL A 265 -24.43 21.79 -5.70
N ARG A 266 -24.28 21.76 -4.37
CA ARG A 266 -25.09 20.91 -3.49
C ARG A 266 -26.59 21.20 -3.66
N GLU A 267 -26.99 22.47 -3.65
CA GLU A 267 -28.39 22.88 -3.70
C GLU A 267 -29.06 22.57 -5.03
N ARG A 268 -28.39 22.86 -6.15
CA ARG A 268 -28.93 22.54 -7.48
C ARG A 268 -29.12 21.04 -7.67
N ILE A 269 -28.13 20.21 -7.29
CA ILE A 269 -28.27 18.75 -7.39
C ILE A 269 -29.37 18.25 -6.43
N GLN A 270 -29.48 18.83 -5.23
CA GLN A 270 -30.53 18.46 -4.28
C GLN A 270 -31.95 18.82 -4.77
N GLN A 271 -32.10 19.93 -5.50
CA GLN A 271 -33.37 20.35 -6.11
C GLN A 271 -33.83 19.34 -7.17
N GLU A 272 -32.91 18.88 -8.03
CA GLU A 272 -33.21 17.83 -9.01
C GLU A 272 -33.61 16.50 -8.36
N LEU A 273 -33.11 16.23 -7.15
CA LEU A 273 -33.46 15.05 -6.34
C LEU A 273 -34.62 15.30 -5.36
N ALA A 274 -35.38 16.40 -5.48
CA ALA A 274 -36.48 16.69 -4.55
C ALA A 274 -37.60 15.63 -4.58
N HIS A 275 -37.79 14.98 -5.72
CA HIS A 275 -38.73 13.86 -5.88
C HIS A 275 -38.25 12.56 -5.21
N VAL A 276 -36.94 12.48 -4.90
CA VAL A 276 -36.35 11.32 -4.27
C VAL A 276 -36.56 11.39 -2.77
N ALA A 277 -37.63 10.75 -2.30
CA ALA A 277 -37.89 10.61 -0.88
C ALA A 277 -36.69 9.95 -0.17
N ASN A 278 -36.42 10.38 1.07
CA ASN A 278 -35.41 9.76 1.93
C ASN A 278 -33.96 9.86 1.44
N PHE A 279 -33.63 10.80 0.55
CA PHE A 279 -32.27 11.12 0.15
C PHE A 279 -31.93 12.59 0.43
N ARG A 280 -30.75 12.86 0.98
CA ARG A 280 -30.26 14.23 1.22
C ARG A 280 -28.77 14.36 0.97
N ILE A 281 -28.37 15.46 0.34
CA ILE A 281 -26.97 15.89 0.21
C ILE A 281 -26.65 16.83 1.37
N LEU A 282 -25.86 16.33 2.31
CA LEU A 282 -25.44 17.02 3.52
C LEU A 282 -24.37 18.08 3.23
N ALA A 283 -23.43 17.77 2.35
CA ALA A 283 -22.36 18.67 1.97
C ALA A 283 -21.83 18.37 0.56
N CYS A 284 -21.25 19.38 -0.07
CA CYS A 284 -20.44 19.25 -1.26
C CYS A 284 -19.06 19.86 -0.98
N THR A 285 -18.00 19.24 -1.48
CA THR A 285 -16.63 19.72 -1.26
C THR A 285 -15.79 19.50 -2.51
N GLY A 286 -15.15 20.56 -3.01
CA GLY A 286 -14.18 20.45 -4.09
C GLY A 286 -13.03 19.52 -3.76
N VAL A 287 -12.71 18.58 -4.66
CA VAL A 287 -11.65 17.58 -4.49
C VAL A 287 -10.75 17.51 -5.72
N GLY A 288 -9.55 16.93 -5.56
CA GLY A 288 -8.62 16.77 -6.68
C GLY A 288 -9.14 15.79 -7.74
N CYS A 289 -8.68 15.95 -8.99
CA CYS A 289 -9.11 15.11 -10.12
C CYS A 289 -8.83 13.61 -10.02
N ASN A 290 -7.99 13.21 -9.06
CA ASN A 290 -7.70 11.79 -8.78
C ASN A 290 -8.54 11.25 -7.62
N PHE A 291 -9.52 12.01 -7.11
CA PHE A 291 -10.39 11.57 -6.02
C PHE A 291 -11.30 10.44 -6.48
N HIS A 292 -11.25 9.32 -5.76
CA HIS A 292 -12.10 8.16 -5.98
C HIS A 292 -12.53 7.63 -4.62
N ALA A 293 -13.78 7.85 -4.21
CA ALA A 293 -14.15 7.74 -2.80
C ALA A 293 -13.92 6.33 -2.23
N SER A 294 -14.19 5.27 -3.02
CA SER A 294 -13.94 3.88 -2.60
C SER A 294 -12.45 3.58 -2.35
N SER A 295 -11.55 4.26 -3.06
CA SER A 295 -10.10 4.03 -2.96
C SER A 295 -9.49 4.74 -1.76
N PHE A 296 -10.18 5.75 -1.24
CA PHE A 296 -9.78 6.52 -0.06
C PHE A 296 -10.58 6.16 1.19
N CYS A 297 -11.56 5.26 1.09
CA CYS A 297 -12.27 4.70 2.24
C CYS A 297 -11.37 3.68 2.96
N GLU A 298 -10.97 4.00 4.18
CA GLU A 298 -10.07 3.15 4.99
C GLU A 298 -10.85 2.21 5.91
N VAL A 299 -11.93 2.71 6.51
CA VAL A 299 -12.79 1.95 7.42
C VAL A 299 -14.25 2.34 7.17
N GLN A 300 -15.10 1.36 7.02
CA GLN A 300 -16.55 1.51 6.92
C GLN A 300 -17.13 1.27 8.32
N ARG A 301 -17.78 2.29 8.89
CA ARG A 301 -18.40 2.18 10.21
C ARG A 301 -19.90 1.98 10.06
N TYR A 302 -20.36 0.78 10.39
CA TYR A 302 -21.76 0.42 10.44
C TYR A 302 -22.27 0.50 11.87
N GLU A 303 -23.54 0.81 12.02
CA GLU A 303 -24.30 0.64 13.25
C GLU A 303 -25.54 -0.20 12.94
N VAL A 304 -25.87 -1.11 13.86
CA VAL A 304 -27.01 -2.02 13.73
C VAL A 304 -27.87 -1.88 14.98
N MET A 305 -29.14 -1.60 14.79
CA MET A 305 -30.11 -1.45 15.87
C MET A 305 -30.88 -2.76 16.05
N ILE A 306 -30.92 -3.26 17.29
CA ILE A 306 -31.63 -4.49 17.61
C ILE A 306 -32.41 -4.29 18.92
N PRO A 307 -33.72 -4.59 18.97
CA PRO A 307 -34.45 -4.62 20.22
C PRO A 307 -33.82 -5.62 21.19
N TRP A 308 -33.75 -5.26 22.47
CA TRP A 308 -33.36 -6.17 23.54
C TRP A 308 -34.09 -7.52 23.54
N SER A 309 -35.39 -7.55 23.23
CA SER A 309 -36.24 -8.74 23.19
C SER A 309 -35.73 -9.80 22.22
N ILE A 310 -35.06 -9.38 21.15
CA ILE A 310 -34.49 -10.28 20.15
C ILE A 310 -33.25 -11.01 20.68
N LEU A 311 -32.51 -10.41 21.63
CA LEU A 311 -31.32 -11.00 22.22
C LEU A 311 -31.63 -11.88 23.45
N GLU A 312 -32.85 -11.78 24.00
CA GLU A 312 -33.28 -12.55 25.17
C GLU A 312 -33.58 -14.00 24.80
N THR A 313 -33.23 -14.92 25.71
CA THR A 313 -33.58 -16.35 25.61
C THR A 313 -35.01 -16.57 26.09
N ASP A 314 -35.75 -17.54 25.54
CA ASP A 314 -37.15 -17.83 25.91
C ASP A 314 -37.42 -17.95 27.43
N PRO A 315 -36.54 -18.60 28.24
CA PRO A 315 -36.74 -18.66 29.70
C PRO A 315 -36.71 -17.30 30.43
N CYS A 316 -36.09 -16.28 29.81
CA CYS A 316 -36.07 -14.92 30.36
C CYS A 316 -37.36 -14.15 30.03
N LEU A 317 -37.98 -14.44 28.89
CA LEU A 317 -39.25 -13.82 28.49
C LEU A 317 -40.38 -14.23 29.43
N GLU A 318 -40.46 -15.51 29.81
CA GLU A 318 -41.46 -16.00 30.77
C GLU A 318 -41.34 -15.34 32.14
N ARG A 319 -40.10 -15.16 32.65
CA ARG A 319 -39.89 -14.44 33.91
C ARG A 319 -40.34 -12.99 33.85
N ARG A 320 -40.33 -12.35 32.68
CA ARG A 320 -40.67 -10.93 32.54
C ARG A 320 -42.16 -10.68 32.50
N LYS A 321 -42.94 -11.60 31.92
CA LYS A 321 -44.42 -11.57 32.00
C LYS A 321 -44.91 -11.53 33.45
N LEU A 322 -44.14 -12.08 34.40
CA LEU A 322 -44.42 -12.01 35.83
C LEU A 322 -44.15 -10.62 36.48
N TYR A 323 -43.50 -9.68 35.79
CA TYR A 323 -43.08 -8.38 36.34
C TYR A 323 -43.53 -7.17 35.50
N GLU A 324 -44.64 -7.26 34.77
CA GLU A 324 -45.17 -6.25 33.82
C GLU A 324 -45.41 -4.82 34.36
N GLY A 325 -45.13 -4.53 35.64
CA GLY A 325 -45.30 -3.20 36.24
C GLY A 325 -44.03 -2.35 36.44
N SER A 326 -42.82 -2.83 36.11
CA SER A 326 -41.59 -2.08 36.44
C SER A 326 -40.73 -1.78 35.22
N SER A 327 -40.36 -0.50 35.08
CA SER A 327 -39.41 0.07 34.13
C SER A 327 -38.33 -0.92 33.68
N VAL A 328 -38.22 -1.11 32.37
CA VAL A 328 -37.14 -1.76 31.59
C VAL A 328 -35.83 -1.83 32.37
N ARG A 329 -35.65 -2.86 33.22
CA ARG A 329 -34.39 -3.03 33.97
C ARG A 329 -33.35 -3.56 33.01
N PHE A 330 -32.30 -2.76 32.79
CA PHE A 330 -31.13 -3.15 32.01
C PHE A 330 -30.54 -4.45 32.57
N ASP A 331 -30.67 -5.54 31.81
CA ASP A 331 -30.16 -6.84 32.20
C ASP A 331 -28.63 -6.87 32.04
N ARG A 332 -27.93 -6.77 33.19
CA ARG A 332 -26.47 -6.86 33.26
C ARG A 332 -25.93 -8.20 32.77
N GLU A 333 -26.70 -9.28 32.85
CA GLU A 333 -26.30 -10.59 32.33
C GLU A 333 -26.32 -10.59 30.81
N LEU A 334 -27.43 -10.13 30.21
CA LEU A 334 -27.56 -9.99 28.76
C LEU A 334 -26.42 -9.14 28.17
N ALA A 335 -26.12 -8.00 28.80
CA ALA A 335 -25.01 -7.14 28.38
C ALA A 335 -23.64 -7.82 28.51
N ARG A 336 -23.42 -8.65 29.54
CA ARG A 336 -22.19 -9.43 29.71
C ARG A 336 -22.07 -10.52 28.64
N ARG A 337 -23.15 -11.24 28.35
CA ARG A 337 -23.19 -12.25 27.30
C ARG A 337 -22.98 -11.64 25.92
N LEU A 338 -23.63 -10.52 25.62
CA LEU A 338 -23.42 -9.77 24.37
C LEU A 338 -21.97 -9.33 24.21
N LYS A 339 -21.37 -8.81 25.29
CA LYS A 339 -19.95 -8.46 25.31
C LYS A 339 -19.05 -9.67 25.07
N ALA A 340 -19.38 -10.84 25.62
CA ALA A 340 -18.65 -12.08 25.38
C ALA A 340 -18.76 -12.53 23.91
N GLY A 341 -19.97 -12.52 23.34
CA GLY A 341 -20.22 -12.81 21.92
C GLY A 341 -19.39 -11.91 20.99
N ILE A 342 -19.39 -10.60 21.25
CA ILE A 342 -18.58 -9.62 20.51
C ILE A 342 -17.08 -9.93 20.62
N GLN A 343 -16.59 -10.44 21.75
CA GLN A 343 -15.18 -10.79 21.92
C GLN A 343 -14.71 -11.98 21.08
N HIS A 344 -15.61 -12.82 20.57
CA HIS A 344 -15.24 -13.86 19.59
C HIS A 344 -14.78 -13.24 18.26
N PHE A 345 -15.37 -12.09 17.89
CA PHE A 345 -14.99 -11.29 16.73
C PHE A 345 -13.78 -10.40 17.04
N ARG A 346 -12.70 -10.99 17.56
CA ARG A 346 -11.48 -10.24 17.92
C ARG A 346 -10.97 -9.42 16.74
N PRO A 347 -10.49 -8.19 16.97
CA PRO A 347 -9.91 -7.39 15.91
C PRO A 347 -8.73 -8.09 15.22
N GLY A 348 -8.71 -8.04 13.89
CA GLY A 348 -7.67 -8.65 13.08
C GLY A 348 -8.18 -9.33 11.81
N PRO A 349 -7.26 -9.78 10.93
CA PRO A 349 -7.62 -10.50 9.71
C PRO A 349 -8.22 -11.87 10.03
N ARG A 350 -9.37 -12.17 9.44
CA ARG A 350 -10.08 -13.45 9.53
C ARG A 350 -10.63 -13.86 8.17
N PHE A 351 -10.92 -15.14 8.02
CA PHE A 351 -11.73 -15.64 6.92
C PHE A 351 -13.20 -15.38 7.25
N TRP A 352 -13.88 -14.62 6.38
CA TRP A 352 -15.28 -14.23 6.56
C TRP A 352 -16.21 -14.98 5.61
N LEU A 353 -15.80 -16.18 5.18
CA LEU A 353 -16.47 -16.94 4.11
C LEU A 353 -17.95 -17.19 4.44
N ASN A 354 -18.22 -17.67 5.66
CA ASN A 354 -19.57 -17.97 6.16
C ASN A 354 -20.43 -16.72 6.40
N PHE A 355 -19.79 -15.56 6.48
CA PHE A 355 -20.45 -14.28 6.70
C PHE A 355 -20.75 -13.56 5.40
N CYS A 356 -20.38 -14.05 4.23
CA CYS A 356 -20.62 -13.33 2.97
C CYS A 356 -21.58 -14.09 2.07
N ASP A 357 -22.18 -13.37 1.10
CA ASP A 357 -22.94 -14.05 0.06
C ASP A 357 -22.04 -14.85 -0.88
N ALA A 358 -22.48 -16.05 -1.24
CA ALA A 358 -21.70 -16.97 -2.08
C ALA A 358 -21.29 -16.32 -3.42
N ARG A 359 -22.14 -15.45 -3.99
CA ARG A 359 -21.86 -14.72 -5.23
C ARG A 359 -20.79 -13.62 -5.08
N SER A 360 -20.51 -13.19 -3.85
CA SER A 360 -19.58 -12.10 -3.55
C SER A 360 -18.12 -12.56 -3.49
N ILE A 361 -17.89 -13.86 -3.33
CA ILE A 361 -16.56 -14.45 -3.32
C ILE A 361 -16.16 -14.67 -4.79
N GLY A 362 -15.36 -13.75 -5.34
CA GLY A 362 -14.80 -13.91 -6.68
C GLY A 362 -13.95 -15.18 -6.81
N ARG A 363 -13.50 -15.53 -8.02
CA ARG A 363 -12.64 -16.72 -8.28
C ARG A 363 -11.21 -16.63 -7.67
N GLY A 364 -10.98 -15.78 -6.67
CA GLY A 364 -9.70 -15.60 -5.99
C GLY A 364 -9.75 -16.09 -4.55
N ASP A 365 -8.61 -16.05 -3.87
CA ASP A 365 -8.53 -16.34 -2.43
C ASP A 365 -9.51 -15.43 -1.68
N PRO A 366 -10.27 -15.97 -0.71
CA PRO A 366 -11.23 -15.19 0.05
C PRO A 366 -10.48 -14.07 0.77
N PRO A 367 -10.86 -12.80 0.54
CA PRO A 367 -10.15 -11.68 1.13
C PRO A 367 -10.23 -11.74 2.66
N GLU A 368 -9.07 -11.69 3.31
CA GLU A 368 -8.97 -11.48 4.75
C GLU A 368 -9.35 -10.02 5.06
N PHE A 369 -10.40 -9.82 5.85
CA PHE A 369 -10.79 -8.48 6.29
C PHE A 369 -10.48 -8.29 7.77
N ALA A 370 -10.01 -7.09 8.09
CA ALA A 370 -9.85 -6.67 9.48
C ALA A 370 -11.15 -6.03 9.98
N LEU A 371 -11.73 -6.65 11.01
CA LEU A 371 -12.68 -5.99 11.90
C LEU A 371 -11.86 -5.13 12.86
N ASN A 372 -11.96 -3.81 12.75
CA ASN A 372 -11.19 -2.88 13.56
C ASN A 372 -11.85 -2.60 14.90
N ARG A 373 -13.19 -2.63 14.93
CA ARG A 373 -13.99 -2.31 16.12
C ARG A 373 -15.30 -3.07 16.09
N PHE A 374 -15.69 -3.64 17.22
CA PHE A 374 -17.05 -4.13 17.44
C PHE A 374 -17.42 -3.83 18.89
N ARG A 375 -18.49 -3.06 19.10
CA ARG A 375 -18.99 -2.68 20.42
C ARG A 375 -20.52 -2.67 20.44
N ALA A 376 -21.10 -2.89 21.61
CA ALA A 376 -22.51 -2.64 21.87
C ALA A 376 -22.65 -1.42 22.79
N THR A 377 -23.66 -0.60 22.54
CA THR A 377 -24.11 0.50 23.41
C THR A 377 -25.62 0.43 23.56
N VAL A 378 -26.14 0.94 24.68
CA VAL A 378 -27.59 1.07 24.87
C VAL A 378 -28.09 2.21 23.97
N GLY A 379 -29.08 1.90 23.16
CA GLY A 379 -29.83 2.85 22.33
C GLY A 379 -31.08 3.36 23.05
N PRO A 380 -31.94 4.11 22.35
CA PRO A 380 -33.23 4.56 22.89
C PRO A 380 -34.15 3.36 23.17
N ASP A 381 -35.03 3.49 24.16
CA ASP A 381 -36.26 2.69 24.33
C ASP A 381 -36.10 1.16 24.23
N GLY A 382 -35.10 0.61 24.92
CA GLY A 382 -34.88 -0.85 24.94
C GLY A 382 -34.14 -1.40 23.70
N TRP A 383 -33.50 -0.54 22.92
CA TRP A 383 -32.67 -0.97 21.79
C TRP A 383 -31.19 -1.08 22.16
N PHE A 384 -30.48 -2.01 21.52
CA PHE A 384 -29.03 -2.03 21.46
C PHE A 384 -28.55 -1.47 20.13
N ILE A 385 -27.47 -0.68 20.19
CA ILE A 385 -26.74 -0.21 19.01
C ILE A 385 -25.42 -0.97 18.97
N LEU A 386 -25.27 -1.84 17.97
CA LEU A 386 -24.04 -2.54 17.68
C LEU A 386 -23.21 -1.71 16.69
N SER A 387 -22.07 -1.14 17.11
CA SER A 387 -21.17 -0.44 16.18
C SER A 387 -20.06 -1.36 15.68
N LEU A 388 -19.95 -1.51 14.36
CA LEU A 388 -18.92 -2.28 13.67
C LEU A 388 -18.05 -1.36 12.81
N GLY A 389 -16.72 -1.50 12.89
CA GLY A 389 -15.78 -0.82 12.00
C GLY A 389 -14.99 -1.84 11.21
N ILE A 390 -15.19 -1.92 9.90
CA ILE A 390 -14.59 -2.93 9.01
C ILE A 390 -13.86 -2.22 7.87
N GLN A 391 -12.70 -2.74 7.44
CA GLN A 391 -11.95 -2.11 6.36
C GLN A 391 -12.73 -2.06 5.03
N SER A 392 -13.35 -3.19 4.64
CA SER A 392 -14.27 -3.24 3.49
C SER A 392 -15.27 -4.37 3.71
N ALA A 393 -16.53 -4.04 3.98
CA ALA A 393 -17.56 -5.06 4.11
C ALA A 393 -17.88 -5.67 2.74
N LEU A 394 -18.15 -6.98 2.69
CA LEU A 394 -18.75 -7.64 1.54
C LEU A 394 -20.28 -7.61 1.65
N PRO A 395 -21.01 -7.78 0.52
CA PRO A 395 -22.47 -7.92 0.56
C PRO A 395 -22.91 -9.06 1.49
N GLY A 396 -23.84 -8.77 2.41
CA GLY A 396 -24.35 -9.70 3.42
C GLY A 396 -23.48 -9.86 4.67
N MET A 397 -22.28 -9.24 4.71
CA MET A 397 -21.31 -9.42 5.78
C MET A 397 -21.79 -8.92 7.13
N ILE A 398 -22.34 -7.71 7.17
CA ILE A 398 -22.80 -7.09 8.42
C ILE A 398 -24.04 -7.85 8.91
N GLU A 399 -24.94 -8.17 7.99
CA GLU A 399 -26.16 -8.91 8.23
C GLU A 399 -25.90 -10.25 8.91
N ARG A 400 -24.91 -10.99 8.41
CA ARG A 400 -24.56 -12.31 8.95
C ARG A 400 -23.75 -12.24 10.23
N ILE A 401 -22.84 -11.27 10.39
CA ILE A 401 -22.10 -11.12 11.65
C ILE A 401 -23.09 -10.90 12.79
N VAL A 402 -24.07 -10.03 12.57
CA VAL A 402 -25.12 -9.76 13.56
C VAL A 402 -26.07 -10.94 13.69
N GLY A 403 -26.52 -11.55 12.59
CA GLY A 403 -27.42 -12.69 12.64
C GLY A 403 -26.82 -13.89 13.40
N GLY A 404 -25.54 -14.20 13.17
CA GLY A 404 -24.83 -15.23 13.92
C GLY A 404 -24.68 -14.90 15.41
N LEU A 405 -24.45 -13.62 15.74
CA LEU A 405 -24.41 -13.17 17.13
C LEU A 405 -25.78 -13.32 17.81
N VAL A 406 -26.88 -12.96 17.14
CA VAL A 406 -28.25 -13.15 17.66
C VAL A 406 -28.55 -14.62 17.88
N LEU A 407 -28.25 -15.47 16.89
CA LEU A 407 -28.47 -16.92 16.97
C LEU A 407 -27.76 -17.55 18.18
N TRP A 408 -26.51 -17.15 18.41
CA TRP A 408 -25.71 -17.57 19.57
C TRP A 408 -26.23 -17.00 20.90
N MET A 409 -26.61 -15.72 20.93
CA MET A 409 -27.16 -15.06 22.12
C MET A 409 -28.48 -15.70 22.59
N ARG A 410 -29.33 -16.12 21.66
CA ARG A 410 -30.59 -16.82 21.96
C ARG A 410 -30.37 -18.27 22.42
N GLY A 411 -29.16 -18.79 22.34
CA GLY A 411 -28.83 -20.16 22.75
C GLY A 411 -29.37 -21.24 21.81
N PHE A 412 -29.70 -20.89 20.56
CA PHE A 412 -30.13 -21.85 19.54
C PHE A 412 -28.97 -22.67 18.96
N VAL A 413 -27.73 -22.24 19.20
CA VAL A 413 -26.51 -22.90 18.73
C VAL A 413 -25.50 -23.05 19.87
N PRO A 414 -24.58 -24.04 19.78
CA PRO A 414 -23.54 -24.27 20.79
C PRO A 414 -22.59 -23.09 20.99
N ASP A 415 -21.88 -23.08 22.13
CA ASP A 415 -20.97 -21.99 22.51
C ASP A 415 -19.79 -21.80 21.54
N ASP A 416 -19.37 -22.85 20.84
CA ASP A 416 -18.29 -22.82 19.86
C ASP A 416 -18.76 -22.45 18.44
N PHE A 417 -20.06 -22.27 18.21
CA PHE A 417 -20.63 -21.92 16.89
C PHE A 417 -19.95 -20.70 16.26
N LEU A 418 -19.74 -19.61 17.02
CA LEU A 418 -19.11 -18.40 16.48
C LEU A 418 -17.65 -18.65 16.07
N MET A 419 -16.95 -19.55 16.76
CA MET A 419 -15.59 -19.93 16.42
C MET A 419 -15.56 -20.82 15.18
N GLU A 420 -16.53 -21.72 15.04
CA GLU A 420 -16.70 -22.54 13.84
C GLU A 420 -17.10 -21.68 12.62
N ALA A 421 -18.02 -20.73 12.78
CA ALA A 421 -18.40 -19.80 11.72
C ALA A 421 -17.25 -18.91 11.26
N LEU A 422 -16.27 -18.61 12.12
CA LEU A 422 -15.03 -17.91 11.78
C LEU A 422 -13.93 -18.82 11.20
N SER A 423 -14.18 -20.13 11.11
CA SER A 423 -13.28 -21.10 10.50
C SER A 423 -13.52 -21.22 8.98
N ASP A 424 -12.78 -22.11 8.34
CA ASP A 424 -12.96 -22.49 6.94
C ASP A 424 -14.08 -23.52 6.72
N LYS A 425 -14.62 -24.10 7.80
CA LYS A 425 -15.76 -25.00 7.71
C LYS A 425 -17.00 -24.23 7.25
N PRO A 426 -17.76 -24.73 6.27
CA PRO A 426 -19.06 -24.17 5.93
C PRO A 426 -19.96 -24.17 7.16
N THR A 427 -20.41 -22.99 7.56
CA THR A 427 -21.33 -22.82 8.69
C THR A 427 -22.46 -21.92 8.24
N PRO A 428 -23.72 -22.37 8.28
CA PRO A 428 -24.83 -21.53 7.92
C PRO A 428 -24.98 -20.42 8.97
N VAL A 429 -24.94 -19.17 8.52
CA VAL A 429 -25.16 -17.98 9.36
C VAL A 429 -26.34 -17.19 8.80
N PRO A 430 -27.39 -16.92 9.61
CA PRO A 430 -28.58 -16.21 9.15
C PRO A 430 -28.26 -14.73 8.92
N LYS A 431 -29.03 -14.08 8.04
CA LYS A 431 -28.94 -12.64 7.81
C LYS A 431 -30.01 -11.93 8.64
N VAL A 432 -29.62 -10.96 9.46
CA VAL A 432 -30.60 -10.02 10.04
C VAL A 432 -31.20 -9.13 8.93
N PRO A 433 -32.48 -8.73 9.02
CA PRO A 433 -33.11 -7.77 8.13
C PRO A 433 -32.27 -6.51 7.90
N SER A 434 -32.11 -6.11 6.64
CA SER A 434 -31.19 -5.03 6.26
C SER A 434 -31.63 -3.62 6.72
N PHE A 435 -32.91 -3.43 7.02
CA PHE A 435 -33.43 -2.11 7.39
C PHE A 435 -32.85 -1.60 8.72
N CYS A 436 -32.49 -2.52 9.63
CA CYS A 436 -31.92 -2.17 10.93
C CYS A 436 -30.41 -1.86 10.90
N ILE A 437 -29.78 -1.97 9.74
CA ILE A 437 -28.36 -1.72 9.51
C ILE A 437 -28.20 -0.41 8.76
N TYR A 438 -27.33 0.47 9.25
CA TYR A 438 -26.96 1.69 8.53
C TYR A 438 -25.46 1.97 8.59
N LEU A 439 -24.94 2.57 7.52
CA LEU A 439 -23.59 3.12 7.50
C LEU A 439 -23.58 4.42 8.32
N ARG A 440 -22.95 4.42 9.49
CA ARG A 440 -22.77 5.61 10.32
C ARG A 440 -21.85 6.62 9.64
N SER A 441 -20.70 6.15 9.13
CA SER A 441 -19.80 6.93 8.28
C SER A 441 -18.69 6.08 7.66
N PRO A 442 -18.23 6.38 6.44
CA PRO A 442 -16.91 5.94 5.97
C PRO A 442 -15.84 6.80 6.63
N HIS A 443 -14.69 6.22 6.96
CA HIS A 443 -13.52 6.94 7.46
C HIS A 443 -12.52 7.11 6.32
N MET A 444 -12.14 8.36 6.05
CA MET A 444 -11.22 8.75 4.97
C MET A 444 -10.03 9.56 5.52
N TYR A 445 -9.56 9.19 6.71
CA TYR A 445 -8.65 9.99 7.54
C TYR A 445 -7.39 10.47 6.82
N ARG A 446 -6.70 9.62 6.05
CA ARG A 446 -5.47 10.04 5.36
C ARG A 446 -5.77 11.07 4.28
N TYR A 447 -6.92 10.97 3.62
CA TYR A 447 -7.30 11.94 2.58
C TYR A 447 -7.71 13.26 3.22
N GLU A 448 -8.64 13.23 4.19
CA GLU A 448 -9.11 14.39 4.95
C GLU A 448 -7.94 15.15 5.60
N HIS A 449 -7.03 14.45 6.29
CA HIS A 449 -5.84 15.04 6.90
C HIS A 449 -4.87 15.62 5.88
N LYS A 450 -4.62 14.92 4.76
CA LYS A 450 -3.67 15.38 3.73
C LYS A 450 -4.15 16.67 3.05
N HIS A 451 -5.45 16.84 2.90
CA HIS A 451 -6.06 17.95 2.18
C HIS A 451 -6.69 19.00 3.12
N SER A 452 -6.62 18.80 4.43
CA SER A 452 -7.25 19.67 5.45
C SER A 452 -8.73 19.94 5.18
N ILE A 453 -9.46 18.90 4.74
CA ILE A 453 -10.90 18.96 4.48
C ILE A 453 -11.65 17.96 5.37
N SER A 454 -12.94 18.20 5.60
CA SER A 454 -13.84 17.26 6.28
C SER A 454 -14.89 16.78 5.29
N LEU A 455 -14.84 15.49 4.94
CA LEU A 455 -15.85 14.86 4.09
C LEU A 455 -16.90 14.11 4.92
N THR A 456 -16.51 13.70 6.12
CA THR A 456 -17.28 12.76 6.95
C THR A 456 -17.89 13.42 8.19
N LYS A 457 -17.41 14.61 8.57
CA LYS A 457 -18.04 15.45 9.61
C LYS A 457 -18.76 16.61 8.92
N CYS A 458 -20.08 16.57 8.99
CA CYS A 458 -20.97 17.63 8.50
C CYS A 458 -21.84 18.13 9.65
N SER A 459 -22.27 19.40 9.56
CA SER A 459 -23.28 19.94 10.48
C SER A 459 -24.58 19.14 10.36
N GLY A 460 -25.26 18.92 11.49
CA GLY A 460 -26.52 18.16 11.53
C GLY A 460 -26.37 16.63 11.45
N MET A 461 -25.16 16.07 11.41
CA MET A 461 -24.95 14.60 11.38
C MET A 461 -25.64 13.86 12.54
N ASP A 462 -25.77 14.51 13.70
CA ASP A 462 -26.45 13.93 14.86
C ASP A 462 -27.98 13.99 14.72
N ASP A 463 -28.52 15.03 14.08
CA ASP A 463 -29.96 15.12 13.77
C ASP A 463 -30.36 14.00 12.80
N TYR A 464 -29.57 13.78 11.75
CA TYR A 464 -29.79 12.69 10.80
C TYR A 464 -29.59 11.30 11.42
N LEU A 465 -28.72 11.18 12.42
CA LEU A 465 -28.61 9.94 13.19
C LEU A 465 -29.90 9.67 13.94
N VAL A 466 -30.39 10.66 14.69
CA VAL A 466 -31.63 10.52 15.47
C VAL A 466 -32.80 10.22 14.55
N GLU A 467 -32.89 10.88 13.40
CA GLU A 467 -33.92 10.61 12.38
C GLU A 467 -33.83 9.18 11.84
N MET A 468 -32.63 8.71 11.48
CA MET A 468 -32.41 7.33 11.01
C MET A 468 -32.82 6.31 12.08
N GLN A 469 -32.45 6.56 13.34
CA GLN A 469 -32.81 5.67 14.45
C GLN A 469 -34.32 5.62 14.68
N LYS A 470 -35.00 6.78 14.66
CA LYS A 470 -36.47 6.85 14.77
C LYS A 470 -37.16 6.10 13.65
N ARG A 471 -36.67 6.21 12.41
CA ARG A 471 -37.22 5.48 11.25
C ARG A 471 -37.11 3.97 11.42
N ILE A 472 -35.96 3.48 11.88
CA ILE A 472 -35.75 2.05 12.13
C ILE A 472 -36.70 1.54 13.22
N VAL A 473 -36.87 2.31 14.31
CA VAL A 473 -37.82 1.97 15.38
C VAL A 473 -39.25 1.93 14.83
N ALA A 474 -39.68 2.97 14.12
CA ALA A 474 -41.02 3.05 13.56
C ALA A 474 -41.29 1.95 12.52
N GLU A 475 -40.29 1.57 11.71
CA GLU A 475 -40.42 0.47 10.75
C GLU A 475 -40.58 -0.88 11.46
N GLU A 476 -39.84 -1.13 12.54
CA GLU A 476 -40.02 -2.35 13.34
C GLU A 476 -41.36 -2.37 14.06
N GLU A 477 -41.79 -1.25 14.64
CA GLU A 477 -43.11 -1.15 15.28
C GLU A 477 -44.25 -1.37 14.29
N ALA A 478 -44.11 -0.89 13.04
CA ALA A 478 -45.12 -1.06 12.01
C ALA A 478 -45.16 -2.48 11.41
N THR A 479 -44.01 -3.13 11.27
CA THR A 479 -43.91 -4.39 10.50
C THR A 479 -43.63 -5.62 11.36
N GLY A 480 -43.06 -5.47 12.55
CA GLY A 480 -42.56 -6.57 13.37
C GLY A 480 -41.52 -7.44 12.67
N THR A 481 -40.81 -6.92 11.66
CA THR A 481 -39.98 -7.72 10.75
C THR A 481 -38.81 -8.38 11.48
N LEU A 482 -38.12 -7.67 12.38
CA LEU A 482 -37.02 -8.25 13.15
C LEU A 482 -37.51 -9.27 14.15
N GLN A 483 -38.63 -8.99 14.84
CA GLN A 483 -39.23 -9.95 15.78
C GLN A 483 -39.66 -11.23 15.05
N SER A 484 -40.40 -11.11 13.95
CA SER A 484 -40.81 -12.25 13.11
C SER A 484 -39.60 -13.04 12.57
N TRP A 485 -38.54 -12.34 12.15
CA TRP A 485 -37.29 -12.97 11.75
C TRP A 485 -36.63 -13.74 12.89
N ALA A 486 -36.58 -13.17 14.10
CA ALA A 486 -35.99 -13.79 15.28
C ALA A 486 -36.77 -15.05 15.71
N ASP A 487 -38.10 -14.98 15.66
CA ASP A 487 -39.00 -16.10 15.99
C ASP A 487 -38.88 -17.23 14.96
N GLY A 488 -38.53 -16.91 13.71
CA GLY A 488 -38.29 -17.88 12.63
C GLY A 488 -36.91 -18.55 12.65
N LEU A 489 -35.97 -18.12 13.52
CA LEU A 489 -34.62 -18.67 13.57
C LEU A 489 -34.54 -20.18 13.88
N PRO A 490 -35.35 -20.76 14.79
CA PRO A 490 -35.35 -22.20 15.04
C PRO A 490 -35.70 -23.00 13.77
N LEU A 491 -36.79 -22.63 13.10
CA LEU A 491 -37.21 -23.29 11.86
C LEU A 491 -36.16 -23.15 10.74
N TRP A 492 -35.54 -21.97 10.65
CA TRP A 492 -34.45 -21.73 9.70
C TRP A 492 -33.23 -22.64 9.97
N LEU A 493 -32.90 -22.86 11.24
CA LEU A 493 -31.80 -23.73 11.65
C LEU A 493 -32.07 -25.19 11.27
N ASP A 494 -33.29 -25.67 11.55
CA ASP A 494 -33.72 -27.04 11.21
C ASP A 494 -33.64 -27.30 9.69
N GLN A 495 -34.20 -26.38 8.89
CA GLN A 495 -34.13 -26.47 7.43
C GLN A 495 -32.70 -26.45 6.88
N LYS A 496 -31.79 -25.72 7.53
CA LYS A 496 -30.39 -25.63 7.10
C LYS A 496 -29.56 -26.84 7.48
N LEU A 497 -29.81 -27.43 8.65
CA LEU A 497 -29.20 -28.68 9.07
C LEU A 497 -29.59 -29.84 8.12
N GLU A 498 -30.86 -29.88 7.69
CA GLU A 498 -31.30 -30.83 6.66
C GLU A 498 -30.61 -30.59 5.32
N TYR A 499 -30.51 -29.33 4.87
CA TYR A 499 -29.89 -29.00 3.59
C TYR A 499 -28.38 -29.29 3.55
N ASP A 500 -27.65 -29.06 4.64
CA ASP A 500 -26.22 -29.37 4.73
C ASP A 500 -25.96 -30.88 4.77
N SER A 501 -26.88 -31.68 5.33
CA SER A 501 -26.82 -33.15 5.24
C SER A 501 -26.97 -33.64 3.79
N LEU A 502 -27.84 -33.01 3.01
CA LEU A 502 -28.03 -33.30 1.58
C LEU A 502 -26.87 -32.79 0.71
N TRP A 503 -26.32 -31.62 1.02
CA TRP A 503 -25.18 -31.05 0.30
C TRP A 503 -23.89 -31.84 0.52
N SER A 504 -23.66 -32.33 1.74
CA SER A 504 -22.54 -33.21 2.05
C SER A 504 -22.69 -34.61 1.40
N MET A 505 -23.91 -35.09 1.17
CA MET A 505 -24.19 -36.27 0.32
C MET A 505 -23.96 -36.00 -1.19
N GLN A 506 -24.27 -34.82 -1.71
CA GLN A 506 -24.06 -34.50 -3.14
C GLN A 506 -22.59 -34.24 -3.50
N LEU A 507 -21.80 -33.63 -2.60
CA LEU A 507 -20.36 -33.44 -2.84
C LEU A 507 -19.57 -34.76 -2.78
N SER A 508 -20.08 -35.79 -2.09
CA SER A 508 -19.46 -37.11 -2.02
C SER A 508 -19.80 -38.04 -3.21
N THR A 509 -20.75 -37.65 -4.09
CA THR A 509 -21.22 -38.47 -5.23
C THR A 509 -20.76 -37.97 -6.62
N LEU A 510 -20.00 -36.87 -6.71
CA LEU A 510 -19.37 -36.44 -7.97
C LEU A 510 -18.26 -37.44 -8.41
N PRO A 511 -18.28 -37.97 -9.65
CA PRO A 511 -17.43 -39.10 -10.04
C PRO A 511 -15.96 -38.69 -10.25
N MET A 512 -15.14 -38.94 -9.24
CA MET A 512 -13.67 -38.80 -9.21
C MET A 512 -12.91 -39.84 -10.09
N LYS A 513 -13.51 -40.37 -11.16
CA LYS A 513 -12.93 -41.51 -11.93
C LYS A 513 -11.93 -41.10 -13.02
N THR A 514 -11.93 -39.85 -13.50
CA THR A 514 -11.01 -39.41 -14.57
C THR A 514 -9.61 -39.04 -14.07
N VAL A 515 -9.46 -38.65 -12.80
CA VAL A 515 -8.16 -38.24 -12.23
C VAL A 515 -7.24 -39.43 -11.91
N ARG A 516 -7.79 -40.61 -11.62
CA ARG A 516 -7.00 -41.79 -11.22
C ARG A 516 -6.27 -42.50 -12.37
N ARG A 517 -6.73 -42.32 -13.63
CA ARG A 517 -6.12 -43.01 -14.79
C ARG A 517 -4.88 -42.28 -15.34
N GLU A 518 -4.80 -40.97 -15.17
CA GLU A 518 -3.60 -40.17 -15.50
C GLU A 518 -2.48 -40.34 -14.45
N GLN A 519 -2.83 -40.44 -13.16
CA GLN A 519 -1.85 -40.62 -12.07
C GLN A 519 -1.05 -41.93 -12.15
N ARG A 520 -1.60 -42.99 -12.77
CA ARG A 520 -0.91 -44.29 -12.91
C ARG A 520 0.17 -44.30 -14.00
N LYS A 521 0.13 -43.39 -14.98
CA LYS A 521 1.16 -43.30 -16.02
C LYS A 521 2.36 -42.45 -15.59
N ASP A 522 2.16 -41.46 -14.72
CA ASP A 522 3.24 -40.61 -14.19
C ASP A 522 4.03 -41.27 -13.05
N ALA A 523 3.46 -42.27 -12.36
CA ALA A 523 4.11 -42.97 -11.26
C ALA A 523 5.23 -43.95 -11.70
N ALA A 524 5.26 -44.36 -12.97
CA ALA A 524 6.20 -45.38 -13.45
C ALA A 524 7.62 -44.85 -13.73
N ASN A 525 7.80 -43.53 -13.89
CA ASN A 525 9.10 -42.92 -14.27
C ASN A 525 9.50 -41.69 -13.44
N ALA A 526 8.77 -41.33 -12.39
CA ALA A 526 9.14 -40.22 -11.52
C ALA A 526 10.15 -40.66 -10.44
N PRO A 527 11.32 -40.00 -10.28
CA PRO A 527 12.15 -40.23 -9.10
C PRO A 527 11.28 -39.99 -7.85
N THR A 528 11.29 -40.95 -6.93
CA THR A 528 10.41 -40.93 -5.76
C THR A 528 10.59 -39.64 -4.97
N ALA A 529 9.48 -39.04 -4.52
CA ALA A 529 9.49 -37.82 -3.69
C ALA A 529 10.42 -37.95 -2.47
N ALA A 530 10.63 -39.18 -1.97
CA ALA A 530 11.62 -39.51 -0.94
C ALA A 530 13.08 -39.27 -1.39
N ARG A 531 13.45 -39.64 -2.62
CA ARG A 531 14.79 -39.38 -3.19
C ARG A 531 15.03 -37.90 -3.46
N ASP A 532 14.01 -37.17 -3.91
CA ASP A 532 14.10 -35.72 -4.09
C ASP A 532 14.12 -34.98 -2.75
N ALA A 533 13.35 -35.45 -1.76
CA ALA A 533 13.43 -34.95 -0.39
C ALA A 533 14.81 -35.24 0.23
N GLU A 534 15.40 -36.42 -0.01
CA GLU A 534 16.75 -36.77 0.47
C GLU A 534 17.85 -35.93 -0.21
N ARG A 535 17.74 -35.70 -1.53
CA ARG A 535 18.63 -34.76 -2.25
C ARG A 535 18.45 -33.33 -1.74
N HIS A 536 17.21 -32.90 -1.48
CA HIS A 536 16.91 -31.58 -0.94
C HIS A 536 17.44 -31.41 0.49
N GLU A 537 17.30 -32.43 1.33
CA GLU A 537 17.86 -32.50 2.69
C GLU A 537 19.40 -32.43 2.63
N LYS A 538 20.05 -33.17 1.72
CA LYS A 538 21.50 -33.11 1.50
C LYS A 538 21.96 -31.71 1.05
N VAL A 539 21.26 -31.08 0.11
CA VAL A 539 21.55 -29.70 -0.34
C VAL A 539 21.32 -28.67 0.79
N LEU A 540 20.28 -28.84 1.60
CA LEU A 540 20.01 -28.02 2.77
C LEU A 540 21.06 -28.22 3.87
N GLN A 541 21.53 -29.45 4.10
CA GLN A 541 22.61 -29.74 5.03
C GLN A 541 23.93 -29.11 4.59
N VAL A 542 24.29 -29.19 3.30
CA VAL A 542 25.48 -28.53 2.74
C VAL A 542 25.38 -27.00 2.91
N ARG A 543 24.25 -26.39 2.56
CA ARG A 543 24.02 -24.94 2.71
C ARG A 543 23.96 -24.46 4.16
N ARG A 544 23.38 -25.26 5.07
CA ARG A 544 23.38 -24.97 6.52
C ARG A 544 24.80 -25.06 7.10
N ARG A 545 25.59 -26.05 6.67
CA ARG A 545 27.00 -26.20 7.07
C ARG A 545 27.85 -25.02 6.59
N GLU A 546 27.73 -24.60 5.33
CA GLU A 546 28.45 -23.43 4.82
C GLU A 546 28.03 -22.13 5.52
N LEU A 547 26.73 -21.91 5.74
CA LEU A 547 26.23 -20.72 6.42
C LEU A 547 26.72 -20.64 7.88
N LEU A 548 26.67 -21.76 8.59
CA LEU A 548 27.18 -21.89 9.95
C LEU A 548 28.69 -21.78 9.99
N HIS A 549 29.41 -22.28 8.98
CA HIS A 549 30.86 -22.17 8.88
C HIS A 549 31.32 -20.71 8.77
N HIS A 550 30.76 -19.93 7.83
CA HIS A 550 31.14 -18.52 7.66
C HIS A 550 30.77 -17.67 8.88
N TRP A 551 29.67 -18.00 9.57
CA TRP A 551 29.28 -17.33 10.81
C TRP A 551 30.15 -17.71 12.01
N ARG A 552 30.53 -18.99 12.13
CA ARG A 552 31.45 -19.46 13.16
C ARG A 552 32.84 -18.87 12.96
N GLU A 553 33.31 -18.80 11.72
CA GLU A 553 34.59 -18.21 11.36
C GLU A 553 34.63 -16.72 11.70
N ALA A 554 33.63 -15.94 11.28
CA ALA A 554 33.53 -14.52 11.66
C ALA A 554 33.43 -14.34 13.19
N ALA A 555 32.62 -15.14 13.88
CA ALA A 555 32.48 -15.05 15.33
C ALA A 555 33.77 -15.44 16.09
N LEU A 556 34.51 -16.42 15.59
CA LEU A 556 35.81 -16.80 16.15
C LEU A 556 36.86 -15.71 15.92
N LEU A 557 36.88 -15.08 14.75
CA LEU A 557 37.77 -13.95 14.45
C LEU A 557 37.45 -12.74 15.34
N PHE A 558 36.16 -12.40 15.54
CA PHE A 558 35.76 -11.35 16.49
C PHE A 558 36.11 -11.70 17.94
N LYS A 559 35.93 -12.95 18.36
CA LYS A 559 36.29 -13.39 19.73
C LYS A 559 37.80 -13.33 19.95
N LYS A 560 38.61 -13.78 18.97
CA LYS A 560 40.07 -13.69 19.02
C LYS A 560 40.52 -12.24 19.06
N ALA A 561 40.03 -11.38 18.17
CA ALA A 561 40.33 -9.95 18.17
C ALA A 561 40.04 -9.30 19.52
N ARG A 562 38.87 -9.61 20.12
CA ARG A 562 38.48 -9.09 21.44
C ARG A 562 39.37 -9.62 22.57
N LEU A 563 39.70 -10.91 22.59
CA LEU A 563 40.60 -11.49 23.60
C LEU A 563 42.00 -10.89 23.51
N TRP A 564 42.48 -10.67 22.29
CA TRP A 564 43.78 -10.03 22.04
C TRP A 564 43.80 -8.59 22.55
N GLN A 565 42.71 -7.85 22.32
CA GLN A 565 42.52 -6.48 22.81
C GLN A 565 42.48 -6.40 24.35
N ILE A 566 41.96 -7.43 25.02
CA ILE A 566 41.94 -7.54 26.48
C ILE A 566 43.32 -7.91 27.04
N GLN A 567 44.07 -8.79 26.36
CA GLN A 567 45.37 -9.27 26.83
C GLN A 567 46.51 -8.27 26.60
N ARG A 568 46.44 -7.41 25.57
CA ARG A 568 47.48 -6.42 25.25
C ARG A 568 46.88 -5.03 25.00
N PRO A 569 46.31 -4.37 26.01
CA PRO A 569 45.57 -3.12 25.86
C PRO A 569 46.42 -1.90 25.46
N ARG A 570 47.76 -2.01 25.43
CA ARG A 570 48.69 -0.90 25.06
C ARG A 570 49.31 -1.01 23.66
N LEU A 571 49.01 -2.07 22.90
CA LEU A 571 49.45 -2.27 21.50
C LEU A 571 48.24 -2.25 20.55
N VAL A 572 47.41 -1.21 20.67
CA VAL A 572 46.09 -1.10 20.00
C VAL A 572 46.18 -0.86 18.48
N MET A 573 47.38 -0.72 17.93
CA MET A 573 47.60 -0.39 16.51
C MET A 573 48.55 -1.37 15.81
N ASP A 574 48.53 -2.64 16.17
CA ASP A 574 49.29 -3.63 15.41
C ASP A 574 48.46 -4.25 14.27
N ILE A 575 49.11 -4.41 13.11
CA ILE A 575 48.52 -4.74 11.79
C ILE A 575 47.56 -5.94 11.88
N THR A 576 47.89 -6.90 12.74
CA THR A 576 47.20 -8.19 12.93
C THR A 576 45.73 -8.04 13.35
N GLY A 577 45.42 -7.15 14.29
CA GLY A 577 44.05 -6.93 14.78
C GLY A 577 43.15 -6.26 13.74
N GLN A 578 43.70 -5.30 12.99
CA GLN A 578 43.01 -4.64 11.87
C GLN A 578 42.80 -5.61 10.70
N THR A 579 43.78 -6.47 10.36
CA THR A 579 43.59 -7.51 9.34
C THR A 579 42.50 -8.52 9.69
N MET A 580 42.36 -8.92 10.96
CA MET A 580 41.30 -9.85 11.38
C MET A 580 39.89 -9.22 11.30
N LEU A 581 39.78 -7.93 11.62
CA LEU A 581 38.54 -7.17 11.43
C LEU A 581 38.21 -6.97 9.93
N ALA A 582 39.21 -6.60 9.12
CA ALA A 582 39.06 -6.44 7.67
C ALA A 582 38.64 -7.76 6.99
N ALA A 583 39.24 -8.89 7.38
CA ALA A 583 38.86 -10.21 6.90
C ALA A 583 37.39 -10.55 7.27
N SER A 584 36.96 -10.22 8.48
CA SER A 584 35.58 -10.43 8.95
C SER A 584 34.58 -9.59 8.14
N PHE A 585 34.91 -8.34 7.82
CA PHE A 585 34.08 -7.48 6.97
C PHE A 585 34.05 -7.94 5.50
N LEU A 586 35.15 -8.49 4.97
CA LEU A 586 35.20 -9.05 3.62
C LEU A 586 34.27 -10.27 3.46
N VAL A 587 34.18 -11.13 4.47
CA VAL A 587 33.24 -12.27 4.50
C VAL A 587 31.79 -11.78 4.48
N LEU A 588 31.46 -10.74 5.25
CA LEU A 588 30.12 -10.12 5.24
C LEU A 588 29.81 -9.41 3.91
N ALA A 589 30.81 -8.76 3.31
CA ALA A 589 30.67 -8.09 2.01
C ALA A 589 30.43 -9.08 0.86
N ARG A 590 31.14 -10.23 0.83
CA ARG A 590 30.88 -11.31 -0.14
C ARG A 590 29.43 -11.80 -0.06
N ARG A 591 28.90 -11.98 1.16
CA ARG A 591 27.51 -12.37 1.39
C ARG A 591 26.50 -11.31 0.94
N ALA A 592 26.79 -10.03 1.17
CA ALA A 592 25.95 -8.94 0.68
C ALA A 592 25.89 -8.91 -0.85
N ARG A 593 27.02 -9.17 -1.55
CA ARG A 593 27.07 -9.30 -3.01
C ARG A 593 26.24 -10.48 -3.52
N GLN A 594 26.35 -11.65 -2.88
CA GLN A 594 25.55 -12.83 -3.24
C GLN A 594 24.03 -12.58 -3.10
N ARG A 595 23.60 -11.87 -2.04
CA ARG A 595 22.19 -11.47 -1.87
C ARG A 595 21.71 -10.50 -2.96
N ARG A 596 22.56 -9.57 -3.39
CA ARG A 596 22.23 -8.63 -4.48
C ARG A 596 22.13 -9.37 -5.82
N ALA A 597 23.04 -10.30 -6.11
CA ALA A 597 22.98 -11.14 -7.31
C ALA A 597 21.69 -11.98 -7.37
N ALA A 598 21.28 -12.56 -6.24
CA ALA A 598 20.03 -13.33 -6.15
C ALA A 598 18.77 -12.46 -6.38
N ARG A 599 18.74 -11.21 -5.89
CA ARG A 599 17.64 -10.27 -6.17
C ARG A 599 17.57 -9.88 -7.65
N LYS A 600 18.71 -9.55 -8.27
CA LYS A 600 18.79 -9.28 -9.72
C LYS A 600 18.28 -10.46 -10.56
N ALA A 601 18.58 -11.69 -10.15
CA ALA A 601 18.06 -12.88 -10.82
C ALA A 601 16.53 -13.01 -10.70
N GLN A 602 15.94 -12.70 -9.53
CA GLN A 602 14.49 -12.71 -9.34
C GLN A 602 13.78 -11.62 -10.16
N GLU A 603 14.34 -10.41 -10.21
CA GLU A 603 13.82 -9.30 -11.01
C GLU A 603 13.85 -9.62 -12.52
N LYS A 604 14.92 -10.27 -13.00
CA LYS A 604 15.04 -10.74 -14.39
C LYS A 604 13.94 -11.76 -14.75
N VAL A 605 13.62 -12.68 -13.84
CA VAL A 605 12.52 -13.65 -14.03
C VAL A 605 11.17 -12.94 -14.09
N HIS A 606 10.94 -11.94 -13.24
CA HIS A 606 9.68 -11.17 -13.21
C HIS A 606 9.47 -10.34 -14.50
N ALA A 607 10.53 -9.72 -15.02
CA ALA A 607 10.51 -8.98 -16.27
C ALA A 607 10.24 -9.89 -17.48
N MET A 608 10.80 -11.11 -17.50
CA MET A 608 10.52 -12.11 -18.55
C MET A 608 9.05 -12.56 -18.54
N CYS A 609 8.43 -12.72 -17.37
CA CYS A 609 7.01 -13.06 -17.25
C CYS A 609 6.09 -11.95 -17.78
N HIS A 610 6.42 -10.67 -17.55
CA HIS A 610 5.65 -9.54 -18.04
C HIS A 610 5.72 -9.40 -19.57
N LYS A 611 6.92 -9.58 -20.16
CA LYS A 611 7.13 -9.54 -21.61
C LYS A 611 6.36 -10.64 -22.34
N SER A 612 6.23 -11.83 -21.74
CA SER A 612 5.47 -12.95 -22.30
C SER A 612 3.96 -12.71 -22.33
N LYS A 613 3.39 -11.92 -21.41
CA LYS A 613 1.96 -11.54 -21.46
C LYS A 613 1.66 -10.56 -22.60
N LEU A 614 2.52 -9.56 -22.79
CA LEU A 614 2.37 -8.55 -23.84
C LEU A 614 2.46 -9.15 -25.25
N LEU A 615 3.36 -10.11 -25.46
CA LEU A 615 3.48 -10.83 -26.74
C LEU A 615 2.26 -11.69 -27.06
N ARG A 616 1.59 -12.29 -26.06
CA ARG A 616 0.35 -13.04 -26.27
C ARG A 616 -0.80 -12.16 -26.74
N SER A 617 -0.95 -10.97 -26.17
CA SER A 617 -1.99 -10.02 -26.58
C SER A 617 -1.76 -9.45 -27.98
N PHE A 618 -0.50 -9.29 -28.39
CA PHE A 618 -0.16 -8.88 -29.76
C PHE A 618 -0.42 -10.00 -30.78
N ASP A 619 -0.06 -11.24 -30.46
CA ASP A 619 -0.35 -12.42 -31.31
C ASP A 619 -1.86 -12.66 -31.48
N GLU A 620 -2.68 -12.38 -30.46
CA GLU A 620 -4.14 -12.47 -30.56
C GLU A 620 -4.72 -11.38 -31.47
N TRP A 621 -4.21 -10.15 -31.37
CA TRP A 621 -4.62 -9.05 -32.24
C TRP A 621 -4.21 -9.27 -33.70
N ALA A 622 -2.98 -9.73 -33.95
CA ALA A 622 -2.47 -10.01 -35.30
C ALA A 622 -3.26 -11.12 -36.01
N LYS A 623 -3.71 -12.16 -35.28
CA LYS A 623 -4.55 -13.24 -35.83
C LYS A 623 -5.92 -12.75 -36.31
N VAL A 624 -6.52 -11.80 -35.60
CA VAL A 624 -7.81 -11.19 -35.99
C VAL A 624 -7.63 -10.37 -37.27
N TYR A 625 -6.55 -9.60 -37.34
CA TYR A 625 -6.24 -8.75 -38.48
C TYR A 625 -5.88 -9.53 -39.76
N GLU A 626 -5.09 -10.60 -39.66
CA GLU A 626 -4.77 -11.48 -40.81
C GLU A 626 -6.01 -12.21 -41.35
N PHE A 627 -6.97 -12.57 -40.50
CA PHE A 627 -8.17 -13.30 -40.92
C PHE A 627 -9.13 -12.44 -41.75
N GLU A 628 -9.35 -11.19 -41.35
CA GLU A 628 -10.26 -10.26 -42.04
C GLU A 628 -9.67 -9.71 -43.35
N SER A 629 -8.37 -9.43 -43.38
CA SER A 629 -7.70 -8.89 -44.57
C SER A 629 -7.52 -9.92 -45.69
N SER A 630 -7.21 -11.18 -45.34
CA SER A 630 -6.95 -12.23 -46.34
C SER A 630 -8.22 -12.78 -46.99
N SER A 631 -9.32 -12.85 -46.23
CA SER A 631 -10.61 -13.36 -46.73
C SER A 631 -11.27 -12.40 -47.71
N PHE A 632 -11.13 -11.08 -47.49
CA PHE A 632 -11.61 -10.05 -48.40
C PHE A 632 -10.89 -10.08 -49.76
N TYR A 633 -9.55 -10.13 -49.78
CA TYR A 633 -8.78 -10.13 -51.02
C TYR A 633 -8.87 -11.43 -51.82
N ALA A 634 -8.89 -12.59 -51.14
CA ALA A 634 -8.99 -13.89 -51.81
C ALA A 634 -10.34 -14.06 -52.55
N SER A 635 -11.41 -13.42 -52.05
CA SER A 635 -12.74 -13.46 -52.67
C SER A 635 -12.84 -12.77 -54.03
N ARG A 636 -11.91 -11.86 -54.35
CA ARG A 636 -11.87 -11.12 -55.62
C ARG A 636 -10.99 -11.76 -56.71
N LEU A 637 -10.10 -12.67 -56.34
CA LEU A 637 -9.06 -13.19 -57.25
C LEU A 637 -9.21 -14.66 -57.62
N LEU A 638 -10.03 -15.43 -56.89
CA LEU A 638 -10.12 -16.88 -57.06
C LEU A 638 -11.56 -17.31 -57.35
N ASP A 639 -11.74 -18.20 -58.33
CA ASP A 639 -13.02 -18.85 -58.60
C ASP A 639 -13.59 -19.49 -57.34
N ARG A 640 -14.91 -19.46 -57.18
CA ARG A 640 -15.64 -19.86 -55.96
C ARG A 640 -15.23 -21.23 -55.42
N TRP A 641 -14.93 -22.18 -56.29
CA TRP A 641 -14.47 -23.52 -55.90
C TRP A 641 -13.01 -23.55 -55.39
N LYS A 642 -12.10 -22.81 -56.04
CA LYS A 642 -10.70 -22.70 -55.60
C LYS A 642 -10.63 -21.97 -54.26
N LEU A 643 -11.41 -20.90 -54.10
CA LEU A 643 -11.55 -20.18 -52.84
C LEU A 643 -12.09 -21.09 -51.73
N SER A 644 -13.14 -21.86 -52.01
CA SER A 644 -13.72 -22.79 -51.03
C SER A 644 -12.72 -23.85 -50.57
N ARG A 645 -11.95 -24.46 -51.49
CA ARG A 645 -10.88 -25.42 -51.14
C ARG A 645 -9.76 -24.79 -50.32
N LEU A 646 -9.37 -23.56 -50.66
CA LEU A 646 -8.31 -22.83 -49.97
C LEU A 646 -8.76 -22.42 -48.57
N LEU A 647 -10.00 -21.93 -48.42
CA LEU A 647 -10.62 -21.64 -47.13
C LEU A 647 -10.80 -22.90 -46.27
N GLU A 648 -11.16 -24.05 -46.85
CA GLU A 648 -11.29 -25.32 -46.12
C GLU A 648 -9.93 -25.80 -45.59
N ARG A 649 -8.87 -25.77 -46.43
CA ARG A 649 -7.50 -26.08 -45.98
C ARG A 649 -7.01 -25.07 -44.95
N TRP A 650 -7.35 -23.79 -45.10
CA TRP A 650 -6.96 -22.77 -44.15
C TRP A 650 -7.70 -22.92 -42.82
N LYS A 651 -8.97 -23.32 -42.85
CA LYS A 651 -9.77 -23.70 -41.67
C LYS A 651 -9.17 -24.91 -40.95
N GLN A 652 -8.77 -25.95 -41.68
CA GLN A 652 -8.07 -27.10 -41.09
C GLN A 652 -6.73 -26.70 -40.45
N HIS A 653 -5.96 -25.83 -41.11
CA HIS A 653 -4.68 -25.33 -40.59
C HIS A 653 -4.86 -24.40 -39.38
N THR A 654 -5.87 -23.53 -39.37
CA THR A 654 -6.18 -22.66 -38.21
C THR A 654 -6.69 -23.46 -37.03
N VAL A 655 -7.53 -24.48 -37.24
CA VAL A 655 -7.97 -25.43 -36.20
C VAL A 655 -6.77 -26.19 -35.63
N PHE A 656 -5.87 -26.69 -36.47
CA PHE A 656 -4.63 -27.34 -36.02
C PHE A 656 -3.74 -26.37 -35.22
N ARG A 657 -3.50 -25.15 -35.72
CA ARG A 657 -2.71 -24.15 -34.98
C ARG A 657 -3.37 -23.72 -33.67
N ALA A 658 -4.69 -23.63 -33.61
CA ALA A 658 -5.43 -23.35 -32.38
C ALA A 658 -5.29 -24.51 -31.37
N GLY A 659 -5.41 -25.75 -31.84
CA GLY A 659 -5.17 -26.95 -31.02
C GLY A 659 -3.73 -27.04 -30.51
N PHE A 660 -2.75 -26.78 -31.37
CA PHE A 660 -1.33 -26.75 -31.02
C PHE A 660 -0.99 -25.61 -30.07
N ALA A 661 -1.52 -24.40 -30.30
CA ALA A 661 -1.35 -23.26 -29.40
C ALA A 661 -2.02 -23.51 -28.04
N SER A 662 -3.19 -24.15 -28.01
CA SER A 662 -3.85 -24.59 -26.78
C SER A 662 -3.01 -25.63 -26.04
N HIS A 663 -2.42 -26.60 -26.74
CA HIS A 663 -1.53 -27.60 -26.15
C HIS A 663 -0.24 -26.97 -25.59
N VAL A 664 0.39 -26.06 -26.35
CA VAL A 664 1.58 -25.31 -25.91
C VAL A 664 1.22 -24.42 -24.72
N ASN A 665 0.10 -23.71 -24.73
CA ASN A 665 -0.36 -22.90 -23.61
C ASN A 665 -0.63 -23.78 -22.37
N LYS A 666 -1.30 -24.93 -22.53
CA LYS A 666 -1.53 -25.89 -21.44
C LYS A 666 -0.22 -26.41 -20.85
N LYS A 667 0.76 -26.78 -21.66
CA LYS A 667 2.10 -27.17 -21.17
C LYS A 667 2.85 -26.00 -20.51
N THR A 668 2.74 -24.80 -21.06
CA THR A 668 3.40 -23.61 -20.51
C THR A 668 2.77 -23.19 -19.18
N ASP A 669 1.45 -23.29 -19.06
CA ASP A 669 0.71 -22.94 -17.87
C ASP A 669 0.88 -24.02 -16.78
N ASN A 670 0.98 -25.30 -17.13
CA ASN A 670 1.44 -26.35 -16.22
C ASN A 670 2.87 -26.09 -15.73
N ALA A 671 3.80 -25.70 -16.61
CA ALA A 671 5.16 -25.34 -16.20
C ALA A 671 5.19 -24.08 -15.31
N LYS A 672 4.28 -23.12 -15.52
CA LYS A 672 4.12 -21.94 -14.65
C LYS A 672 3.52 -22.29 -13.31
N LEU A 673 2.50 -23.15 -13.26
CA LEU A 673 1.91 -23.66 -12.02
C LEU A 673 2.95 -24.42 -11.21
N GLN A 674 3.76 -25.27 -11.86
CA GLN A 674 4.88 -25.96 -11.21
C GLN A 674 5.91 -24.96 -10.65
N ARG A 675 6.27 -23.91 -11.42
CA ARG A 675 7.18 -22.86 -10.94
C ARG A 675 6.57 -22.06 -9.78
N LEU A 676 5.28 -21.76 -9.83
CA LEU A 676 4.57 -21.03 -8.78
C LEU A 676 4.46 -21.87 -7.50
N ALA A 677 4.14 -23.16 -7.62
CA ALA A 677 4.18 -24.12 -6.53
C ALA A 677 5.59 -24.16 -5.89
N ASN A 678 6.65 -24.28 -6.70
CA ASN A 678 8.03 -24.25 -6.22
C ASN A 678 8.39 -22.92 -5.54
N CYS A 679 7.91 -21.79 -6.06
CA CYS A 679 8.11 -20.47 -5.45
C CYS A 679 7.35 -20.32 -4.13
N MET A 680 6.12 -20.84 -4.04
CA MET A 680 5.30 -20.83 -2.82
C MET A 680 5.91 -21.73 -1.75
N THR A 681 6.41 -22.90 -2.12
CA THR A 681 7.17 -23.79 -1.21
C THR A 681 8.43 -23.08 -0.70
N ALA A 682 9.23 -22.48 -1.59
CA ALA A 682 10.41 -21.72 -1.20
C ALA A 682 10.09 -20.47 -0.36
N TRP A 683 8.92 -19.84 -0.57
CA TRP A 683 8.44 -18.73 0.24
C TRP A 683 8.01 -19.19 1.63
N LYS A 684 7.25 -20.30 1.73
CA LYS A 684 6.85 -20.94 3.00
C LYS A 684 8.08 -21.34 3.81
N GLU A 685 9.09 -21.93 3.17
CA GLU A 685 10.38 -22.25 3.80
C GLU A 685 11.12 -20.99 4.30
N ARG A 686 11.13 -19.91 3.52
CA ARG A 686 11.73 -18.63 3.93
C ARG A 686 10.96 -17.99 5.10
N LEU A 687 9.64 -18.13 5.14
CA LEU A 687 8.80 -17.63 6.22
C LEU A 687 9.08 -18.40 7.51
N GLN A 688 9.13 -19.73 7.43
CA GLN A 688 9.50 -20.60 8.55
C GLN A 688 10.92 -20.28 9.05
N LEU A 689 11.89 -20.11 8.15
CA LEU A 689 13.25 -19.68 8.51
C LEU A 689 13.28 -18.30 9.18
N ARG A 690 12.45 -17.34 8.73
CA ARG A 690 12.34 -16.03 9.39
C ARG A 690 11.72 -16.15 10.77
N GLN A 691 10.69 -16.96 10.95
CA GLN A 691 10.08 -17.22 12.25
C GLN A 691 11.06 -17.92 13.20
N LEU A 692 11.83 -18.89 12.71
CA LEU A 692 12.88 -19.57 13.47
C LEU A 692 14.00 -18.60 13.88
N VAL A 693 14.48 -17.75 12.95
CA VAL A 693 15.48 -16.72 13.23
C VAL A 693 14.94 -15.68 14.21
N ALA A 694 13.68 -15.27 14.08
CA ALA A 694 13.02 -14.35 15.02
C ALA A 694 12.88 -14.99 16.40
N GLY A 695 12.49 -16.25 16.49
CA GLY A 695 12.45 -17.03 17.73
C GLY A 695 13.83 -17.15 18.39
N MET A 696 14.87 -17.48 17.61
CA MET A 696 16.26 -17.53 18.08
C MET A 696 16.75 -16.15 18.54
N TRP A 697 16.40 -15.08 17.82
CA TRP A 697 16.76 -13.72 18.20
C TRP A 697 16.05 -13.29 19.49
N LEU A 698 14.76 -13.61 19.65
CA LEU A 698 14.00 -13.36 20.88
C LEU A 698 14.56 -14.16 22.05
N ALA A 699 14.90 -15.44 21.86
CA ALA A 699 15.55 -16.27 22.88
C ALA A 699 16.92 -15.69 23.27
N ARG A 700 17.71 -15.24 22.30
CA ARG A 700 19.02 -14.62 22.54
C ARG A 700 18.90 -13.25 23.19
N ARG A 701 17.88 -12.46 22.86
CA ARG A 701 17.55 -11.19 23.53
C ARG A 701 17.11 -11.41 24.97
N ARG A 702 16.31 -12.45 25.24
CA ARG A 702 15.98 -12.86 26.62
C ARG A 702 17.24 -13.24 27.39
N ALA A 703 18.11 -14.07 26.81
CA ALA A 703 19.38 -14.45 27.43
C ALA A 703 20.29 -13.23 27.68
N TRP A 704 20.35 -12.27 26.75
CA TRP A 704 21.09 -11.02 26.91
C TRP A 704 20.50 -10.15 28.02
N ASN A 705 19.18 -9.99 28.07
CA ASN A 705 18.52 -9.24 29.14
C ASN A 705 18.74 -9.90 30.50
N SER A 706 18.67 -11.23 30.59
CA SER A 706 18.99 -11.97 31.81
C SER A 706 20.46 -11.82 32.21
N ALA A 707 21.40 -11.91 31.26
CA ALA A 707 22.82 -11.71 31.53
C ALA A 707 23.13 -10.27 31.96
N LEU A 708 22.51 -9.27 31.31
CA LEU A 708 22.63 -7.86 31.65
C LEU A 708 22.04 -7.59 33.04
N PHE A 709 20.88 -8.17 33.36
CA PHE A 709 20.25 -8.07 34.67
C PHE A 709 21.10 -8.74 35.76
N MET A 710 21.70 -9.90 35.48
CA MET A 710 22.62 -10.57 36.41
C MET A 710 23.92 -9.79 36.60
N ALA A 711 24.47 -9.19 35.55
CA ALA A 711 25.64 -8.30 35.64
C ALA A 711 25.32 -7.03 36.43
N TRP A 712 24.16 -6.41 36.18
CA TRP A 712 23.67 -5.26 36.93
C TRP A 712 23.43 -5.61 38.40
N LYS A 713 22.77 -6.75 38.70
CA LYS A 713 22.58 -7.25 40.07
C LYS A 713 23.92 -7.51 40.78
N SER A 714 24.89 -8.11 40.09
CA SER A 714 26.24 -8.31 40.62
C SER A 714 26.95 -6.99 40.92
N TYR A 715 26.85 -6.02 40.02
CA TYR A 715 27.40 -4.68 40.21
C TYR A 715 26.71 -3.93 41.36
N ALA A 716 25.38 -3.96 41.43
CA ALA A 716 24.59 -3.37 42.51
C ALA A 716 24.95 -3.99 43.87
N ASN A 717 25.16 -5.31 43.92
CA ASN A 717 25.62 -6.00 45.13
C ASN A 717 27.05 -5.58 45.52
N LYS A 718 27.97 -5.44 44.56
CA LYS A 718 29.33 -4.92 44.82
C LYS A 718 29.30 -3.49 45.38
N VAL A 719 28.48 -2.61 44.79
CA VAL A 719 28.29 -1.23 45.27
C VAL A 719 27.65 -1.22 46.66
N ALA A 720 26.66 -2.09 46.91
CA ALA A 720 26.04 -2.22 48.22
C ALA A 720 27.04 -2.70 49.29
N GLU A 721 27.92 -3.66 48.94
CA GLU A 721 28.97 -4.15 49.83
C GLU A 721 30.03 -3.08 50.10
N GLN A 722 30.46 -2.33 49.08
CA GLN A 722 31.34 -1.17 49.27
C GLN A 722 30.70 -0.12 50.19
N ARG A 723 29.40 0.16 50.05
CA ARG A 723 28.66 1.04 50.97
C ARG A 723 28.59 0.48 52.40
N ARG A 724 28.52 -0.83 52.59
CA ARG A 724 28.60 -1.45 53.93
C ARG A 724 29.99 -1.32 54.52
N GLN A 725 31.04 -1.56 53.73
CA GLN A 725 32.43 -1.40 54.14
C GLN A 725 32.74 0.05 54.53
N LEU A 726 32.30 1.03 53.73
CA LEU A 726 32.41 2.45 54.06
C LEU A 726 31.67 2.79 55.36
N ARG A 727 30.47 2.25 55.58
CA ARG A 727 29.74 2.43 56.84
C ARG A 727 30.47 1.80 58.04
N ARG A 728 31.09 0.63 57.87
CA ARG A 728 31.94 0.01 58.90
C ARG A 728 33.17 0.87 59.21
N LEU A 729 33.88 1.33 58.19
CA LEU A 729 35.01 2.24 58.34
C LEU A 729 34.59 3.53 59.05
N TYR A 730 33.48 4.15 58.63
CA TYR A 730 32.92 5.33 59.27
C TYR A 730 32.62 5.11 60.75
N ARG A 731 31.99 3.98 61.12
CA ARG A 731 31.74 3.61 62.52
C ARG A 731 33.05 3.43 63.31
N ILE A 732 34.06 2.78 62.72
CA ILE A 732 35.38 2.60 63.35
C ILE A 732 36.06 3.96 63.55
N THR A 733 36.03 4.85 62.57
CA THR A 733 36.59 6.21 62.70
C THR A 733 35.82 7.05 63.72
N LYS A 734 34.48 6.95 63.77
CA LYS A 734 33.66 7.64 64.77
C LYS A 734 33.94 7.10 66.18
N PHE A 735 34.09 5.79 66.33
CA PHE A 735 34.50 5.16 67.59
C PHE A 735 35.91 5.61 68.00
N ARG A 736 36.87 5.65 67.07
CA ARG A 736 38.23 6.17 67.32
C ARG A 736 38.22 7.66 67.67
N GLN A 737 37.37 8.48 67.05
CA GLN A 737 37.18 9.89 67.42
C GLN A 737 36.59 10.03 68.83
N ALA A 738 35.61 9.19 69.20
CA ALA A 738 35.06 9.14 70.55
C ALA A 738 36.12 8.71 71.59
N SER A 739 36.95 7.71 71.29
CA SER A 739 38.09 7.32 72.15
C SER A 739 39.17 8.39 72.22
N ARG A 740 39.42 9.15 71.14
CA ARG A 740 40.35 10.30 71.17
C ARG A 740 39.79 11.44 72.01
N GLY A 741 38.49 11.72 71.96
CA GLY A 741 37.81 12.66 72.86
C GLY A 741 37.89 12.26 74.34
N ALA A 742 37.85 10.97 74.64
CA ALA A 742 38.06 10.45 76.00
C ALA A 742 39.53 10.57 76.48
N LYS A 743 40.52 10.43 75.59
CA LYS A 743 41.94 10.66 75.91
C LYS A 743 42.28 12.15 76.08
N GLN A 744 41.68 13.04 75.28
CA GLN A 744 41.89 14.49 75.38
C GLN A 744 41.28 15.09 76.66
N ARG A 745 40.19 14.51 77.19
CA ARG A 745 39.64 14.92 78.50
C ARG A 745 40.51 14.47 79.68
N ARG A 746 41.29 13.38 79.56
CA ARG A 746 42.24 12.96 80.61
C ARG A 746 43.50 13.84 80.64
N SER A 747 44.04 14.24 79.49
CA SER A 747 45.23 15.12 79.44
C SER A 747 44.98 16.54 79.97
N VAL A 748 43.75 17.04 79.90
CA VAL A 748 43.37 18.36 80.48
C VAL A 748 43.25 18.29 82.00
N VAL A 749 42.88 17.14 82.57
CA VAL A 749 42.88 16.93 84.02
C VAL A 749 44.31 16.80 84.55
N ASP A 750 45.16 16.04 83.87
CA ASP A 750 46.57 15.86 84.26
C ASP A 750 47.39 17.17 84.17
N ALA A 751 47.15 18.01 83.15
CA ALA A 751 47.80 19.32 83.04
C ALA A 751 47.38 20.30 84.16
N ARG A 752 46.16 20.19 84.68
CA ARG A 752 45.67 21.01 85.80
C ARG A 752 46.32 20.61 87.12
N THR A 753 46.53 19.31 87.33
CA THR A 753 47.22 18.75 88.50
C THR A 753 48.70 19.13 88.52
N VAL A 754 49.39 19.05 87.37
CA VAL A 754 50.79 19.49 87.25
C VAL A 754 50.93 21.01 87.49
N GLY A 755 50.00 21.81 86.99
CA GLY A 755 49.99 23.27 87.25
C GLY A 755 49.65 23.66 88.70
N GLN A 756 49.01 22.80 89.48
CA GLN A 756 48.84 22.99 90.93
C GLN A 756 50.12 22.63 91.68
N PHE A 757 50.80 21.55 91.29
CA PHE A 757 52.09 21.16 91.85
C PHE A 757 53.17 22.23 91.68
N PHE A 758 53.30 22.82 90.48
CA PHE A 758 54.28 23.90 90.26
C PHE A 758 53.98 25.17 91.05
N ARG A 759 52.70 25.49 91.30
CA ARG A 759 52.31 26.64 92.14
C ARG A 759 52.61 26.39 93.61
N ALA A 760 52.35 25.18 94.11
CA ALA A 760 52.73 24.79 95.46
C ALA A 760 54.25 24.81 95.66
N TYR A 761 55.01 24.31 94.67
CA TYR A 761 56.47 24.36 94.68
C TYR A 761 57.00 25.81 94.65
N ALA A 762 56.46 26.68 93.79
CA ALA A 762 56.86 28.08 93.73
C ALA A 762 56.55 28.84 95.04
N ALA A 763 55.41 28.57 95.67
CA ALA A 763 55.06 29.15 96.97
C ALA A 763 56.00 28.64 98.08
N TRP A 764 56.35 27.35 98.07
CA TRP A 764 57.32 26.77 99.01
C TRP A 764 58.73 27.36 98.82
N VAL A 765 59.21 27.51 97.58
CA VAL A 765 60.50 28.16 97.29
C VAL A 765 60.50 29.63 97.71
N ALA A 766 59.39 30.35 97.54
CA ALA A 766 59.27 31.73 98.00
C ALA A 766 59.31 31.84 99.53
N GLN A 767 58.65 30.92 100.26
CA GLN A 767 58.75 30.85 101.72
C GLN A 767 60.15 30.45 102.19
N ALA A 768 60.80 29.48 101.55
CA ALA A 768 62.16 29.06 101.91
C ALA A 768 63.18 30.19 101.71
N ARG A 769 63.00 31.03 100.68
CA ARG A 769 63.82 32.25 100.45
C ARG A 769 63.51 33.41 101.40
N ALA A 770 62.38 33.39 102.11
CA ALA A 770 62.05 34.38 103.13
C ALA A 770 62.53 33.97 104.53
N VAL A 771 62.90 32.69 104.71
CA VAL A 771 63.46 32.13 105.95
C VAL A 771 65.00 32.13 105.93
N GLN A 772 65.61 32.15 104.74
CA GLN A 772 67.02 32.54 104.52
C GLN A 772 67.16 34.05 104.49
#